data_AF-A0A2B4SR34-F1
#
_entry.id   AF-A0A2B4SR34-F1
#
_cell.length_a   1.000
_cell.length_b   1.000
_cell.length_c   1.000
_cell.angle_alpha   90.00
_cell.angle_beta   90.00
_cell.angle_gamma   90.00
#
_symmetry.space_group_name_H-M   'P 1'
#
loop_
_entity.id
_entity.type
_entity.pdbx_description
1 polymer ?
#
loop_
_entity_poly.entity_id
_entity_poly.type
_entity_poly.pdbx_seq_one_letter_code
_entity_poly.pdbx_strand_id
1 'polypeptide(L)'
;MSHTSDKARRLVFLGSQAEPCLMQEEVPIPMLKPGEILGKLRMATICGSDLHTISGKRKEPAPSILGHEGVVEVFNHLRPDADIKKGDRITFYIINCCKKCVNCREGLQQKCSSLFKYGHSIMTEESQLNGCYASHIIIHSGTHVAKIPDQVKDNVAATVNCALATMVNVVSGLTGKSPYRDTVALIQGCGLLGIYGCVLLREAGFSKVYCSDIEPKRLKMVQKFGGIPVIAGGSPPSDLGESSVDVVIEVCGFPGVIPDGVRLLRTGGLYVLAGMVHPNSNLDITGEQIIRKCITIKVRGQAELDLKVECLKILAIWPVGIIEVIDHLRSDASFQRGDRLTFHIADCCDECENCRGGLQQKCTSLLKPVMSSLKTSVPKVLVRQLNVVYDGHQAAKYGHSTMTEDSQLNGCYASHIVIHCGTHVVKIPDHVQDKMAATANCALATMINAVSDVLEKRSPYDTVVVIQGCGLLGIYGCVLLHEAGFCKVFCVGTNPKRLEMVPKFGGIPIVEGTHTSNGLHNNSVDVIIEVCGDSSVIPVGMKLLRAGGLYVFAGMVHPDSKLDINGEQIIQKCITIKGIHNYGPQHLDEAVSFLSRTCDKYPYDELFSPSFKLTDFEQALEQSKQQVYFRVCVTP
;
A
#
# COMPACT_ATOMS: atom_id res chain seq x y z
N MET A 1 40.63 -2.76 -32.99
CA MET A 1 39.59 -2.25 -32.08
C MET A 1 39.00 -1.01 -32.72
N SER A 2 37.92 -1.15 -33.49
CA SER A 2 37.32 -0.02 -34.20
C SER A 2 36.50 0.82 -33.23
N HIS A 3 36.97 2.03 -32.91
CA HIS A 3 36.12 3.05 -32.31
C HIS A 3 34.94 3.29 -33.25
N THR A 4 33.74 2.91 -32.84
CA THR A 4 32.52 3.31 -33.53
C THR A 4 32.45 4.84 -33.50
N SER A 5 32.39 5.48 -34.67
CA SER A 5 32.26 6.93 -34.84
C SER A 5 30.94 7.51 -34.33
N ASP A 6 30.04 6.65 -33.87
CA ASP A 6 28.68 7.03 -33.49
C ASP A 6 28.67 7.73 -32.13
N LYS A 7 28.08 8.93 -32.12
CA LYS A 7 27.88 9.74 -30.91
C LYS A 7 26.44 9.67 -30.44
N ALA A 8 26.25 9.71 -29.13
CA ALA A 8 24.97 9.95 -28.50
C ALA A 8 24.87 11.39 -28.00
N ARG A 9 23.73 12.02 -28.27
CA ARG A 9 23.30 13.28 -27.61
C ARG A 9 22.55 12.96 -26.33
N ARG A 10 22.77 13.73 -25.27
CA ARG A 10 22.08 13.61 -23.97
C ARG A 10 21.81 14.98 -23.33
N LEU A 11 20.79 15.06 -22.47
CA LEU A 11 20.56 16.17 -21.56
C LEU A 11 20.94 15.75 -20.13
N VAL A 12 22.00 16.37 -19.61
CA VAL A 12 22.54 16.12 -18.28
C VAL A 12 21.93 17.09 -17.30
N PHE A 13 21.25 16.57 -16.28
CA PHE A 13 20.83 17.31 -15.11
C PHE A 13 21.99 17.50 -14.15
N LEU A 14 22.36 18.76 -13.91
CA LEU A 14 23.48 19.14 -13.04
C LEU A 14 23.03 19.45 -11.60
N GLY A 15 21.72 19.36 -11.32
CA GLY A 15 21.12 19.72 -10.05
C GLY A 15 20.16 20.90 -10.20
N SER A 16 19.13 20.96 -9.34
CA SER A 16 18.06 21.98 -9.45
C SER A 16 18.54 23.41 -9.14
N GLN A 17 19.73 23.54 -8.54
CA GLN A 17 20.36 24.82 -8.17
C GLN A 17 21.47 25.24 -9.15
N ALA A 18 21.75 24.43 -10.18
CA ALA A 18 22.75 24.75 -11.19
C ALA A 18 22.16 25.65 -12.29
N GLU A 19 23.00 26.48 -12.90
CA GLU A 19 22.63 27.35 -14.02
C GLU A 19 23.61 27.14 -15.20
N PRO A 20 23.16 26.53 -16.32
CA PRO A 20 21.85 25.91 -16.51
C PRO A 20 21.72 24.60 -15.71
N CYS A 21 20.50 24.28 -15.26
CA CYS A 21 20.24 23.03 -14.53
C CYS A 21 20.25 21.78 -15.44
N LEU A 22 20.07 21.99 -16.75
CA LEU A 22 20.16 20.99 -17.80
C LEU A 22 21.19 21.43 -18.84
N MET A 23 22.13 20.54 -19.16
CA MET A 23 23.17 20.79 -20.15
C MET A 23 23.12 19.74 -21.24
N GLN A 24 23.15 20.17 -22.50
CA GLN A 24 23.23 19.27 -23.63
C GLN A 24 24.68 18.87 -23.90
N GLU A 25 24.92 17.59 -24.11
CA GLU A 25 26.24 17.04 -24.41
C GLU A 25 26.19 16.02 -25.56
N GLU A 26 27.32 15.86 -26.24
CA GLU A 26 27.59 14.75 -27.15
C GLU A 26 28.72 13.88 -26.58
N VAL A 27 28.49 12.57 -26.53
CA VAL A 27 29.46 11.59 -26.05
C VAL A 27 29.60 10.43 -27.03
N PRO A 28 30.76 9.78 -27.11
CA PRO A 28 30.88 8.54 -27.88
C PRO A 28 29.95 7.47 -27.27
N ILE A 29 29.33 6.65 -28.13
CA ILE A 29 28.59 5.48 -27.64
C ILE A 29 29.59 4.47 -27.05
N PRO A 30 29.45 4.08 -25.77
CA PRO A 30 30.39 3.16 -25.15
C PRO A 30 30.21 1.73 -25.68
N MET A 31 31.25 0.90 -25.52
CA MET A 31 31.13 -0.52 -25.83
C MET A 31 30.17 -1.21 -24.86
N LEU A 32 29.27 -2.03 -25.40
CA LEU A 32 28.32 -2.80 -24.59
C LEU A 32 29.04 -3.86 -23.74
N LYS A 33 28.61 -4.00 -22.49
CA LYS A 33 28.96 -5.12 -21.62
C LYS A 33 28.05 -6.33 -21.90
N PRO A 34 28.47 -7.56 -21.52
CA PRO A 34 27.61 -8.74 -21.66
C PRO A 34 26.24 -8.56 -20.98
N GLY A 35 25.17 -8.90 -21.69
CA GLY A 35 23.79 -8.77 -21.23
C GLY A 35 23.13 -7.40 -21.46
N GLU A 36 23.87 -6.40 -21.94
CA GLU A 36 23.33 -5.06 -22.19
C GLU A 36 22.64 -4.93 -23.55
N ILE A 37 21.72 -3.97 -23.64
CA ILE A 37 21.06 -3.55 -24.88
C ILE A 37 21.35 -2.07 -25.09
N LEU A 38 21.89 -1.73 -26.26
CA LEU A 38 21.92 -0.35 -26.74
C LEU A 38 20.63 -0.07 -27.50
N GLY A 39 19.86 0.86 -26.97
CA GLY A 39 18.61 1.31 -27.53
C GLY A 39 18.72 2.70 -28.15
N LYS A 40 18.09 2.91 -29.31
CA LYS A 40 17.82 4.25 -29.85
C LYS A 40 16.46 4.71 -29.32
N LEU A 41 16.41 5.87 -28.68
CA LEU A 41 15.17 6.41 -28.15
C LEU A 41 14.30 6.96 -29.28
N ARG A 42 13.08 6.43 -29.39
CA ARG A 42 12.07 6.89 -30.36
C ARG A 42 11.22 8.02 -29.80
N MET A 43 10.87 7.90 -28.52
CA MET A 43 10.11 8.91 -27.79
C MET A 43 10.41 8.80 -26.30
N ALA A 44 10.43 9.93 -25.62
CA ALA A 44 10.36 10.04 -24.17
C ALA A 44 9.23 10.98 -23.77
N THR A 45 8.58 10.73 -22.63
CA THR A 45 7.55 11.62 -22.07
C THR A 45 8.04 12.25 -20.78
N ILE A 46 7.56 13.48 -20.52
CA ILE A 46 7.89 14.21 -19.30
C ILE A 46 6.94 13.78 -18.19
N CYS A 47 7.49 13.19 -17.14
CA CYS A 47 6.73 12.79 -15.97
C CYS A 47 6.69 13.92 -14.93
N GLY A 48 5.64 13.96 -14.10
CA GLY A 48 5.56 14.90 -12.97
C GLY A 48 6.76 14.81 -12.03
N SER A 49 7.34 13.62 -11.83
CA SER A 49 8.54 13.47 -11.00
C SER A 49 9.78 14.17 -11.58
N ASP A 50 9.88 14.28 -12.90
CA ASP A 50 11.00 14.96 -13.55
C ASP A 50 10.87 16.47 -13.33
N LEU A 51 9.65 17.01 -13.42
CA LEU A 51 9.34 18.41 -13.08
C LEU A 51 9.64 18.70 -11.60
N HIS A 52 9.30 17.80 -10.69
CA HIS A 52 9.61 17.94 -9.26
C HIS A 52 11.12 17.91 -9.00
N THR A 53 11.88 17.14 -9.78
CA THR A 53 13.34 17.07 -9.69
C THR A 53 13.98 18.36 -10.18
N ILE A 54 13.57 18.84 -11.35
CA ILE A 54 14.08 20.09 -11.94
C ILE A 54 13.75 21.30 -11.06
N SER A 55 12.55 21.37 -10.50
CA SER A 55 12.13 22.45 -9.59
C SER A 55 12.69 22.35 -8.17
N GLY A 56 13.44 21.30 -7.84
CA GLY A 56 14.03 21.09 -6.51
C GLY A 56 13.04 20.64 -5.42
N LYS A 57 11.77 20.38 -5.78
CA LYS A 57 10.76 19.79 -4.88
C LYS A 57 11.09 18.35 -4.51
N ARG A 58 11.84 17.66 -5.36
CA ARG A 58 12.36 16.31 -5.18
C ARG A 58 13.88 16.35 -5.37
N LYS A 59 14.63 15.80 -4.41
CA LYS A 59 16.08 15.67 -4.52
C LYS A 59 16.40 14.34 -5.18
N GLU A 60 17.17 14.38 -6.26
CA GLU A 60 17.68 13.20 -6.96
C GLU A 60 19.18 13.36 -7.21
N PRO A 61 19.92 12.25 -7.42
CA PRO A 61 21.35 12.32 -7.73
C PRO A 61 21.64 13.14 -8.99
N ALA A 62 22.69 13.95 -8.90
CA ALA A 62 23.27 14.71 -10.02
C ALA A 62 24.81 14.56 -10.01
N PRO A 63 25.48 14.51 -11.18
CA PRO A 63 24.89 14.60 -12.52
C PRO A 63 24.11 13.35 -12.91
N SER A 64 23.04 13.49 -13.69
CA SER A 64 22.24 12.36 -14.19
C SER A 64 21.56 12.69 -15.52
N ILE A 65 21.10 11.69 -16.26
CA ILE A 65 20.19 11.90 -17.41
C ILE A 65 18.79 11.60 -16.91
N LEU A 66 17.91 12.61 -16.91
CA LEU A 66 16.53 12.43 -16.49
C LEU A 66 15.69 11.69 -17.56
N GLY A 67 14.43 11.44 -17.24
CA GLY A 67 13.49 10.74 -18.10
C GLY A 67 13.53 9.23 -17.91
N HIS A 68 12.39 8.65 -17.56
CA HIS A 68 12.24 7.22 -17.25
C HIS A 68 11.02 6.60 -17.96
N GLU A 69 10.40 7.38 -18.84
CA GLU A 69 9.28 7.00 -19.69
C GLU A 69 9.75 7.10 -21.13
N GLY A 70 9.80 5.98 -21.86
CA GLY A 70 10.27 6.01 -23.22
C GLY A 70 10.11 4.72 -24.01
N VAL A 71 10.02 4.89 -25.33
CA VAL A 71 10.03 3.81 -26.32
C VAL A 71 11.40 3.70 -26.94
N VAL A 72 11.91 2.47 -26.97
CA VAL A 72 13.25 2.17 -27.43
C VAL A 72 13.18 1.28 -28.66
N GLU A 73 13.94 1.63 -29.69
CA GLU A 73 14.26 0.73 -30.80
C GLU A 73 15.60 0.04 -30.50
N VAL A 74 15.66 -1.29 -30.57
CA VAL A 74 16.90 -2.03 -30.31
C VAL A 74 17.93 -1.70 -31.41
N PHE A 75 19.01 -1.03 -31.07
CA PHE A 75 20.07 -0.68 -32.02
C PHE A 75 21.16 -1.76 -32.09
N ASN A 76 21.58 -2.28 -30.93
CA ASN A 76 22.48 -3.41 -30.77
C ASN A 76 22.29 -4.08 -29.40
N HIS A 77 22.64 -5.35 -29.21
CA HIS A 77 22.58 -6.01 -27.90
C HIS A 77 23.61 -7.14 -27.75
N LEU A 78 24.03 -7.40 -26.52
CA LEU A 78 24.81 -8.58 -26.12
C LEU A 78 24.00 -9.47 -25.17
N ARG A 79 22.69 -9.52 -25.41
CA ARG A 79 21.71 -10.08 -24.49
C ARG A 79 21.11 -11.40 -25.00
N PRO A 80 21.52 -12.56 -24.47
CA PRO A 80 21.04 -13.86 -24.93
C PRO A 80 19.71 -14.28 -24.30
N ASP A 81 19.34 -13.70 -23.15
CA ASP A 81 18.18 -14.08 -22.33
C ASP A 81 16.86 -13.41 -22.76
N ALA A 82 16.88 -12.54 -23.77
CA ALA A 82 15.70 -11.84 -24.26
C ALA A 82 15.43 -12.22 -25.72
N ASP A 83 14.19 -12.63 -26.02
CA ASP A 83 13.70 -12.70 -27.40
C ASP A 83 13.54 -11.27 -27.93
N ILE A 84 14.63 -10.69 -28.42
CA ILE A 84 14.70 -9.37 -29.07
C ILE A 84 15.73 -9.43 -30.21
N LYS A 85 15.52 -8.62 -31.25
CA LYS A 85 16.46 -8.41 -32.35
C LYS A 85 16.61 -6.92 -32.65
N LYS A 86 17.67 -6.57 -33.38
CA LYS A 86 17.86 -5.21 -33.91
C LYS A 86 16.61 -4.75 -34.68
N GLY A 87 16.16 -3.53 -34.39
CA GLY A 87 14.95 -2.91 -34.95
C GLY A 87 13.67 -3.14 -34.15
N ASP A 88 13.65 -4.08 -33.19
CA ASP A 88 12.46 -4.28 -32.37
C ASP A 88 12.14 -3.03 -31.53
N ARG A 89 10.85 -2.70 -31.44
CA ARG A 89 10.32 -1.69 -30.50
C ARG A 89 10.10 -2.33 -29.15
N ILE A 90 10.70 -1.78 -28.10
CA ILE A 90 10.62 -2.31 -26.74
C ILE A 90 10.31 -1.22 -25.70
N THR A 91 9.69 -1.64 -24.61
CA THR A 91 9.64 -0.95 -23.32
C THR A 91 10.47 -1.74 -22.31
N PHE A 92 10.78 -1.14 -21.16
CA PHE A 92 11.68 -1.71 -20.16
C PHE A 92 11.22 -1.43 -18.74
N TYR A 93 11.59 -2.27 -17.79
CA TYR A 93 11.41 -1.99 -16.36
C TYR A 93 12.33 -0.84 -15.95
N ILE A 94 11.78 0.17 -15.27
CA ILE A 94 12.55 1.39 -14.95
C ILE A 94 13.58 1.16 -13.84
N ILE A 95 13.66 -0.07 -13.34
CA ILE A 95 14.53 -0.47 -12.25
C ILE A 95 15.35 -1.68 -12.70
N ASN A 96 16.65 -1.62 -12.45
CA ASN A 96 17.54 -2.76 -12.41
C ASN A 96 17.81 -3.10 -10.94
N CYS A 97 17.60 -4.37 -10.57
CA CYS A 97 17.68 -4.83 -9.18
C CYS A 97 18.55 -6.08 -9.06
N CYS A 98 19.08 -6.34 -7.86
CA CYS A 98 20.03 -7.43 -7.63
C CYS A 98 19.38 -8.82 -7.58
N LYS A 99 18.04 -8.90 -7.42
CA LYS A 99 17.24 -10.12 -7.31
C LYS A 99 17.59 -11.04 -6.13
N LYS A 100 18.49 -10.61 -5.23
CA LYS A 100 19.04 -11.43 -4.12
C LYS A 100 18.78 -10.86 -2.73
N CYS A 101 18.66 -9.55 -2.58
CA CYS A 101 18.40 -8.91 -1.28
C CYS A 101 16.99 -9.24 -0.75
N VAL A 102 16.77 -9.04 0.55
CA VAL A 102 15.47 -9.31 1.20
C VAL A 102 14.30 -8.66 0.47
N ASN A 103 14.43 -7.38 0.11
CA ASN A 103 13.38 -6.66 -0.62
C ASN A 103 13.07 -7.30 -1.98
N CYS A 104 14.09 -7.76 -2.72
CA CYS A 104 13.87 -8.46 -3.98
C CYS A 104 13.18 -9.82 -3.80
N ARG A 105 13.56 -10.59 -2.77
CA ARG A 105 12.97 -11.90 -2.47
C ARG A 105 11.51 -11.78 -2.01
N GLU A 106 11.15 -10.66 -1.39
CA GLU A 106 9.78 -10.33 -0.99
C GLU A 106 8.95 -9.63 -2.09
N GLY A 107 9.45 -9.56 -3.33
CA GLY A 107 8.75 -8.91 -4.45
C GLY A 107 8.80 -7.38 -4.44
N LEU A 108 9.50 -6.76 -3.48
CA LEU A 108 9.72 -5.31 -3.38
C LEU A 108 10.98 -4.86 -4.13
N GLN A 109 11.12 -5.28 -5.39
CA GLN A 109 12.30 -5.01 -6.21
C GLN A 109 12.56 -3.51 -6.42
N GLN A 110 11.51 -2.70 -6.41
CA GLN A 110 11.57 -1.24 -6.43
C GLN A 110 12.23 -0.61 -5.19
N LYS A 111 12.51 -1.43 -4.17
CA LYS A 111 13.24 -1.07 -2.95
C LYS A 111 14.52 -1.90 -2.78
N CYS A 112 15.07 -2.43 -3.88
CA CYS A 112 16.36 -3.14 -3.86
C CYS A 112 17.45 -2.35 -3.11
N SER A 113 18.30 -3.03 -2.34
CA SER A 113 19.43 -2.41 -1.63
C SER A 113 20.53 -1.88 -2.57
N SER A 114 20.58 -2.40 -3.80
CA SER A 114 21.50 -1.99 -4.87
C SER A 114 20.67 -1.54 -6.08
N LEU A 115 19.71 -0.64 -5.84
CA LEU A 115 18.78 -0.15 -6.84
C LEU A 115 19.50 0.71 -7.88
N PHE A 116 19.27 0.42 -9.16
CA PHE A 116 19.55 1.35 -10.24
C PHE A 116 18.24 1.71 -10.92
N LYS A 117 17.88 2.99 -10.92
CA LYS A 117 16.63 3.50 -11.50
C LYS A 117 16.95 4.38 -12.71
N TYR A 118 16.50 3.97 -13.89
CA TYR A 118 16.67 4.77 -15.10
C TYR A 118 16.03 6.15 -14.91
N GLY A 119 16.70 7.21 -15.37
CA GLY A 119 16.22 8.59 -15.21
C GLY A 119 16.43 9.21 -13.83
N HIS A 120 16.92 8.47 -12.84
CA HIS A 120 17.03 8.90 -11.43
C HIS A 120 18.28 8.34 -10.73
N SER A 121 19.27 7.87 -11.49
CA SER A 121 20.53 7.37 -10.95
C SER A 121 21.67 8.31 -11.33
N ILE A 122 22.67 8.41 -10.46
CA ILE A 122 23.88 9.16 -10.76
C ILE A 122 24.52 8.62 -12.04
N MET A 123 24.93 9.54 -12.91
CA MET A 123 25.71 9.23 -14.09
C MET A 123 27.17 9.06 -13.71
N THR A 124 27.72 7.90 -14.05
CA THR A 124 29.14 7.55 -13.90
C THR A 124 29.75 7.29 -15.27
N GLU A 125 31.07 7.12 -15.33
CA GLU A 125 31.74 6.70 -16.57
C GLU A 125 31.17 5.40 -17.15
N GLU A 126 30.65 4.52 -16.29
CA GLU A 126 30.05 3.25 -16.68
C GLU A 126 28.54 3.34 -16.99
N SER A 127 27.90 4.48 -16.73
CA SER A 127 26.44 4.65 -16.87
C SER A 127 26.07 5.95 -17.60
N GLN A 128 26.85 6.28 -18.62
CA GLN A 128 26.77 7.52 -19.39
C GLN A 128 25.46 7.71 -20.19
N LEU A 129 24.61 6.70 -20.30
CA LEU A 129 23.34 6.71 -21.04
C LEU A 129 22.23 6.05 -20.20
N ASN A 130 22.00 6.56 -18.99
CA ASN A 130 21.13 5.98 -17.96
C ASN A 130 19.70 6.57 -17.87
N GLY A 131 19.28 7.39 -18.85
CA GLY A 131 17.97 8.04 -18.87
C GLY A 131 17.40 8.23 -20.27
N CYS A 132 16.14 8.64 -20.35
CA CYS A 132 15.38 8.77 -21.59
C CYS A 132 15.49 10.15 -22.25
N TYR A 133 16.06 11.15 -21.58
CA TYR A 133 16.36 12.44 -22.22
C TYR A 133 17.71 12.38 -22.94
N ALA A 134 17.80 11.45 -23.86
CA ALA A 134 18.96 11.20 -24.71
C ALA A 134 18.52 10.64 -26.07
N SER A 135 19.45 10.57 -27.00
CA SER A 135 19.27 9.88 -28.28
C SER A 135 19.36 8.36 -28.14
N HIS A 136 20.07 7.88 -27.14
CA HIS A 136 20.32 6.46 -26.87
C HIS A 136 20.26 6.18 -25.38
N ILE A 137 19.94 4.93 -25.04
CA ILE A 137 19.90 4.42 -23.67
C ILE A 137 20.59 3.06 -23.62
N ILE A 138 21.31 2.79 -22.53
CA ILE A 138 21.86 1.46 -22.26
C ILE A 138 20.96 0.79 -21.23
N ILE A 139 20.29 -0.28 -21.64
CA ILE A 139 19.52 -1.13 -20.73
C ILE A 139 20.48 -2.18 -20.17
N HIS A 140 20.62 -2.17 -18.85
CA HIS A 140 21.54 -3.02 -18.10
C HIS A 140 21.11 -4.49 -18.13
N SER A 141 22.09 -5.37 -17.97
CA SER A 141 21.86 -6.81 -17.81
C SER A 141 20.85 -7.10 -16.69
N GLY A 142 19.90 -7.99 -16.98
CA GLY A 142 18.88 -8.42 -16.02
C GLY A 142 17.64 -7.51 -15.90
N THR A 143 17.63 -6.32 -16.52
CA THR A 143 16.44 -5.45 -16.60
C THR A 143 15.35 -6.12 -17.44
N HIS A 144 14.11 -6.15 -17.00
CA HIS A 144 13.03 -6.71 -17.82
C HIS A 144 12.76 -5.83 -19.04
N VAL A 145 12.54 -6.45 -20.19
CA VAL A 145 12.15 -5.77 -21.44
C VAL A 145 10.95 -6.48 -22.06
N ALA A 146 10.08 -5.73 -22.71
CA ALA A 146 8.93 -6.27 -23.42
C ALA A 146 8.78 -5.62 -24.80
N LYS A 147 8.52 -6.44 -25.83
CA LYS A 147 8.23 -5.96 -27.19
C LYS A 147 6.92 -5.19 -27.22
N ILE A 148 6.94 -3.99 -27.79
CA ILE A 148 5.75 -3.18 -28.02
C ILE A 148 5.10 -3.67 -29.31
N PRO A 149 3.82 -4.07 -29.30
CA PRO A 149 3.11 -4.45 -30.51
C PRO A 149 3.04 -3.29 -31.52
N ASP A 150 3.14 -3.61 -32.82
CA ASP A 150 3.22 -2.60 -33.89
C ASP A 150 2.03 -1.63 -33.89
N GLN A 151 0.84 -2.10 -33.50
CA GLN A 151 -0.37 -1.28 -33.43
C GLN A 151 -0.36 -0.22 -32.31
N VAL A 152 0.51 -0.36 -31.30
CA VAL A 152 0.58 0.60 -30.19
C VAL A 152 1.51 1.74 -30.59
N LYS A 153 0.98 2.98 -30.65
CA LYS A 153 1.75 4.18 -31.01
C LYS A 153 2.78 4.55 -29.93
N ASP A 154 3.86 5.20 -30.35
CA ASP A 154 4.97 5.58 -29.46
C ASP A 154 4.54 6.51 -28.31
N ASN A 155 3.62 7.44 -28.55
CA ASN A 155 3.11 8.38 -27.53
C ASN A 155 2.36 7.67 -26.40
N VAL A 156 1.61 6.62 -26.70
CA VAL A 156 0.92 5.79 -25.70
C VAL A 156 1.92 4.89 -24.97
N ALA A 157 2.76 4.19 -25.75
CA ALA A 157 3.71 3.21 -25.23
C ALA A 157 4.77 3.83 -24.30
N ALA A 158 5.19 5.08 -24.51
CA ALA A 158 6.18 5.74 -23.67
C ALA A 158 5.74 5.82 -22.19
N THR A 159 4.44 5.98 -21.94
CA THR A 159 3.86 6.10 -20.60
C THR A 159 3.72 4.76 -19.87
N VAL A 160 3.91 3.62 -20.58
CA VAL A 160 3.82 2.26 -20.01
C VAL A 160 4.78 2.07 -18.87
N ASN A 161 5.97 2.67 -18.98
CA ASN A 161 7.06 2.43 -18.05
C ASN A 161 6.78 2.94 -16.64
N CYS A 162 5.88 3.91 -16.51
CA CYS A 162 5.56 4.61 -15.27
C CYS A 162 4.06 4.63 -14.99
N ALA A 163 3.29 5.55 -15.57
CA ALA A 163 1.91 5.82 -15.17
C ALA A 163 1.00 4.57 -15.28
N LEU A 164 0.99 3.91 -16.44
CA LEU A 164 0.16 2.71 -16.63
C LEU A 164 0.63 1.56 -15.73
N ALA A 165 1.93 1.25 -15.72
CA ALA A 165 2.50 0.22 -14.85
C ALA A 165 2.20 0.46 -13.36
N THR A 166 2.16 1.71 -12.93
CA THR A 166 1.80 2.08 -11.55
C THR A 166 0.34 1.75 -11.27
N MET A 167 -0.57 2.11 -12.17
CA MET A 167 -1.99 1.82 -11.98
C MET A 167 -2.35 0.35 -12.15
N VAL A 168 -1.70 -0.38 -13.05
CA VAL A 168 -1.85 -1.84 -13.16
C VAL A 168 -1.42 -2.50 -11.85
N ASN A 169 -0.36 -2.04 -11.21
CA ASN A 169 0.05 -2.55 -9.91
C ASN A 169 -0.93 -2.21 -8.78
N VAL A 170 -1.46 -0.97 -8.78
CA VAL A 170 -2.50 -0.57 -7.83
C VAL A 170 -3.72 -1.47 -7.97
N VAL A 171 -4.20 -1.70 -9.21
CA VAL A 171 -5.45 -2.42 -9.48
C VAL A 171 -5.31 -3.93 -9.42
N SER A 172 -4.19 -4.52 -9.84
CA SER A 172 -3.96 -5.98 -9.76
C SER A 172 -4.04 -6.52 -8.33
N GLY A 173 -3.67 -5.70 -7.35
CA GLY A 173 -3.80 -6.01 -5.92
C GLY A 173 -5.22 -5.89 -5.37
N LEU A 174 -6.20 -5.46 -6.18
CA LEU A 174 -7.61 -5.35 -5.87
C LEU A 174 -8.32 -6.53 -6.52
N THR A 175 -8.75 -7.51 -5.73
CA THR A 175 -9.44 -8.69 -6.26
C THR A 175 -10.85 -8.80 -5.73
N GLY A 176 -11.75 -9.24 -6.62
CA GLY A 176 -13.07 -9.78 -6.31
C GLY A 176 -14.18 -8.74 -6.22
N LYS A 177 -15.19 -8.88 -7.09
CA LYS A 177 -16.54 -8.43 -6.74
C LYS A 177 -16.90 -9.12 -5.42
N SER A 178 -17.30 -8.34 -4.42
CA SER A 178 -17.91 -8.93 -3.24
C SER A 178 -19.11 -9.77 -3.72
N PRO A 179 -19.25 -11.04 -3.29
CA PRO A 179 -20.44 -11.81 -3.65
C PRO A 179 -21.71 -11.22 -3.03
N TYR A 180 -21.55 -10.31 -2.07
CA TYR A 180 -22.63 -9.68 -1.32
C TYR A 180 -22.99 -8.27 -1.81
N ARG A 181 -22.10 -7.60 -2.57
CA ARG A 181 -22.39 -6.26 -3.11
C ARG A 181 -21.53 -5.88 -4.31
N ASP A 182 -22.06 -4.91 -5.04
CA ASP A 182 -21.32 -4.15 -6.03
C ASP A 182 -20.14 -3.40 -5.42
N THR A 183 -18.98 -3.45 -6.08
CA THR A 183 -17.75 -2.79 -5.61
C THR A 183 -17.60 -1.40 -6.20
N VAL A 184 -17.43 -0.40 -5.33
CA VAL A 184 -17.35 1.02 -5.69
C VAL A 184 -15.97 1.59 -5.36
N ALA A 185 -15.39 2.36 -6.28
CA ALA A 185 -14.10 3.03 -6.06
C ALA A 185 -14.21 4.56 -6.17
N LEU A 186 -13.38 5.26 -5.40
CA LEU A 186 -13.09 6.68 -5.57
C LEU A 186 -11.60 6.86 -5.89
N ILE A 187 -11.31 7.54 -6.99
CA ILE A 187 -9.96 7.97 -7.36
C ILE A 187 -9.84 9.47 -7.10
N GLN A 188 -8.80 9.88 -6.38
CA GLN A 188 -8.54 11.28 -6.08
C GLN A 188 -7.39 11.79 -6.95
N GLY A 189 -7.75 12.55 -7.98
CA GLY A 189 -6.89 13.10 -9.03
C GLY A 189 -7.29 12.60 -10.42
N CYS A 190 -7.62 13.52 -11.33
CA CYS A 190 -7.99 13.21 -12.72
C CYS A 190 -6.82 13.41 -13.70
N GLY A 191 -5.58 13.24 -13.23
CA GLY A 191 -4.39 13.16 -14.09
C GLY A 191 -4.29 11.83 -14.83
N LEU A 192 -3.17 11.59 -15.51
CA LEU A 192 -2.97 10.36 -16.31
C LEU A 192 -3.16 9.08 -15.49
N LEU A 193 -2.64 9.04 -14.25
CA LEU A 193 -2.88 7.93 -13.31
C LEU A 193 -4.37 7.74 -13.02
N GLY A 194 -5.11 8.83 -12.80
CA GLY A 194 -6.54 8.75 -12.50
C GLY A 194 -7.37 8.21 -13.66
N ILE A 195 -7.04 8.63 -14.88
CA ILE A 195 -7.68 8.14 -16.10
C ILE A 195 -7.38 6.65 -16.33
N TYR A 196 -6.13 6.22 -16.14
CA TYR A 196 -5.78 4.80 -16.16
C TYR A 196 -6.54 4.01 -15.09
N GLY A 197 -6.64 4.55 -13.88
CA GLY A 197 -7.39 3.96 -12.78
C GLY A 197 -8.87 3.77 -13.11
N CYS A 198 -9.51 4.77 -13.74
CA CYS A 198 -10.90 4.68 -14.16
C CYS A 198 -11.11 3.42 -15.00
N VAL A 199 -10.30 3.23 -16.04
CA VAL A 199 -10.51 2.09 -16.93
C VAL A 199 -10.12 0.77 -16.32
N LEU A 200 -8.96 0.70 -15.67
CA LEU A 200 -8.50 -0.55 -15.07
C LEU A 200 -9.48 -1.05 -14.00
N LEU A 201 -10.09 -0.16 -13.22
CA LEU A 201 -11.11 -0.53 -12.24
C LEU A 201 -12.42 -0.98 -12.91
N ARG A 202 -12.85 -0.32 -14.00
CA ARG A 202 -14.02 -0.74 -14.77
C ARG A 202 -13.82 -2.13 -15.38
N GLU A 203 -12.66 -2.39 -15.96
CA GLU A 203 -12.26 -3.71 -16.47
C GLU A 203 -12.16 -4.76 -15.36
N ALA A 204 -11.67 -4.37 -14.17
CA ALA A 204 -11.67 -5.22 -12.98
C ALA A 204 -13.08 -5.49 -12.41
N GLY A 205 -14.12 -4.87 -12.98
CA GLY A 205 -15.52 -5.14 -12.65
C GLY A 205 -16.12 -4.24 -11.57
N PHE A 206 -15.49 -3.11 -11.23
CA PHE A 206 -16.09 -2.13 -10.31
C PHE A 206 -17.36 -1.54 -10.93
N SER A 207 -18.46 -1.58 -10.18
CA SER A 207 -19.79 -1.16 -10.63
C SER A 207 -19.89 0.35 -10.82
N LYS A 208 -19.13 1.12 -10.03
CA LYS A 208 -18.98 2.57 -10.13
C LYS A 208 -17.54 2.96 -9.79
N VAL A 209 -17.00 3.89 -10.57
CA VAL A 209 -15.67 4.46 -10.35
C VAL A 209 -15.80 5.97 -10.38
N TYR A 210 -15.78 6.61 -9.22
CA TYR A 210 -15.74 8.06 -9.11
C TYR A 210 -14.31 8.55 -9.28
N CYS A 211 -14.11 9.68 -9.94
CA CYS A 211 -12.80 10.31 -10.08
C CYS A 211 -12.93 11.80 -9.77
N SER A 212 -12.27 12.26 -8.72
CA SER A 212 -12.37 13.63 -8.24
C SER A 212 -11.17 14.49 -8.65
N ASP A 213 -11.42 15.74 -9.03
CA ASP A 213 -10.38 16.75 -9.27
C ASP A 213 -10.98 18.15 -9.03
N ILE A 214 -10.13 19.15 -8.89
CA ILE A 214 -10.55 20.56 -8.79
C ILE A 214 -10.72 21.17 -10.19
N GLU A 215 -10.05 20.64 -11.20
CA GLU A 215 -9.98 21.22 -12.54
C GLU A 215 -11.10 20.69 -13.46
N PRO A 216 -12.07 21.53 -13.88
CA PRO A 216 -13.17 21.10 -14.74
C PRO A 216 -12.70 20.53 -16.08
N LYS A 217 -11.58 21.01 -16.66
CA LYS A 217 -11.04 20.45 -17.91
C LYS A 217 -10.67 18.97 -17.78
N ARG A 218 -10.04 18.57 -16.67
CA ARG A 218 -9.66 17.18 -16.42
C ARG A 218 -10.87 16.29 -16.22
N LEU A 219 -11.89 16.79 -15.54
CA LEU A 219 -13.13 16.07 -15.29
C LEU A 219 -13.89 15.71 -16.56
N LYS A 220 -13.79 16.51 -17.63
CA LYS A 220 -14.39 16.20 -18.95
C LYS A 220 -13.85 14.90 -19.54
N MET A 221 -12.62 14.51 -19.21
CA MET A 221 -12.03 13.27 -19.71
C MET A 221 -12.57 12.06 -18.96
N VAL A 222 -12.88 12.17 -17.67
CA VAL A 222 -13.28 11.04 -16.81
C VAL A 222 -14.41 10.20 -17.40
N GLN A 223 -15.46 10.83 -17.93
CA GLN A 223 -16.61 10.14 -18.52
C GLN A 223 -16.24 9.32 -19.76
N LYS A 224 -15.30 9.82 -20.60
CA LYS A 224 -14.82 9.10 -21.79
C LYS A 224 -14.13 7.78 -21.43
N PHE A 225 -13.64 7.66 -20.20
CA PHE A 225 -12.91 6.51 -19.67
C PHE A 225 -13.74 5.74 -18.63
N GLY A 226 -15.07 5.85 -18.70
CA GLY A 226 -15.99 5.05 -17.88
C GLY A 226 -16.01 5.41 -16.38
N GLY A 227 -15.37 6.53 -16.00
CA GLY A 227 -15.47 7.07 -14.66
C GLY A 227 -16.63 8.07 -14.49
N ILE A 228 -16.94 8.41 -13.25
CA ILE A 228 -17.93 9.41 -12.85
C ILE A 228 -17.18 10.62 -12.28
N PRO A 229 -17.21 11.79 -12.94
CA PRO A 229 -16.47 12.96 -12.48
C PRO A 229 -17.08 13.54 -11.20
N VAL A 230 -16.23 13.94 -10.26
CA VAL A 230 -16.62 14.62 -9.01
C VAL A 230 -15.78 15.88 -8.83
N ILE A 231 -16.41 17.03 -8.60
CA ILE A 231 -15.68 18.26 -8.25
C ILE A 231 -15.22 18.15 -6.80
N ALA A 232 -13.91 18.15 -6.57
CA ALA A 232 -13.34 18.12 -5.23
C ALA A 232 -13.70 19.41 -4.46
N GLY A 233 -14.15 19.26 -3.20
CA GLY A 233 -14.66 20.36 -2.37
C GLY A 233 -16.06 20.86 -2.77
N GLY A 234 -16.66 20.34 -3.84
CA GLY A 234 -18.05 20.59 -4.21
C GLY A 234 -19.03 19.63 -3.54
N SER A 235 -20.33 19.80 -3.81
CA SER A 235 -21.35 18.84 -3.38
C SER A 235 -21.14 17.49 -4.10
N PRO A 236 -20.98 16.37 -3.37
CA PRO A 236 -20.85 15.08 -4.00
C PRO A 236 -22.17 14.66 -4.69
N PRO A 237 -22.12 13.76 -5.69
CA PRO A 237 -23.31 13.10 -6.20
C PRO A 237 -24.15 12.49 -5.07
N SER A 238 -25.49 12.46 -5.23
CA SER A 238 -26.41 11.97 -4.18
C SER A 238 -26.17 10.51 -3.78
N ASP A 239 -25.57 9.71 -4.68
CA ASP A 239 -25.22 8.32 -4.46
C ASP A 239 -23.79 8.10 -3.92
N LEU A 240 -23.02 9.17 -3.73
CA LEU A 240 -21.69 9.17 -3.11
C LEU A 240 -21.78 9.71 -1.67
N GLY A 241 -22.43 8.94 -0.81
CA GLY A 241 -22.62 9.23 0.61
C GLY A 241 -21.46 8.78 1.50
N GLU A 242 -21.60 8.97 2.82
CA GLU A 242 -20.63 8.43 3.78
C GLU A 242 -20.54 6.91 3.71
N SER A 243 -19.32 6.37 3.89
CA SER A 243 -19.08 4.92 3.88
C SER A 243 -19.62 4.18 2.63
N SER A 244 -19.69 4.87 1.49
CA SER A 244 -20.26 4.35 0.24
C SER A 244 -19.24 3.71 -0.71
N VAL A 245 -17.93 3.90 -0.47
CA VAL A 245 -16.88 3.35 -1.36
C VAL A 245 -16.09 2.24 -0.69
N ASP A 246 -15.73 1.21 -1.45
CA ASP A 246 -14.92 0.08 -1.00
C ASP A 246 -13.42 0.39 -1.02
N VAL A 247 -13.00 1.17 -2.01
CA VAL A 247 -11.60 1.50 -2.27
C VAL A 247 -11.46 2.98 -2.57
N VAL A 248 -10.52 3.65 -1.90
CA VAL A 248 -10.06 4.99 -2.27
C VAL A 248 -8.64 4.86 -2.83
N ILE A 249 -8.36 5.53 -3.95
CA ILE A 249 -7.05 5.56 -4.59
C ILE A 249 -6.61 7.01 -4.75
N GLU A 250 -5.57 7.40 -4.03
CA GLU A 250 -5.00 8.73 -4.06
C GLU A 250 -3.82 8.79 -5.04
N VAL A 251 -3.94 9.67 -6.05
CA VAL A 251 -2.95 9.87 -7.11
C VAL A 251 -2.71 11.35 -7.43
N CYS A 252 -3.25 12.28 -6.64
CA CYS A 252 -3.13 13.73 -6.86
C CYS A 252 -1.95 14.36 -6.13
N GLY A 253 -1.41 13.69 -5.12
CA GLY A 253 -0.33 14.14 -4.25
C GLY A 253 -0.73 15.21 -3.25
N PHE A 254 -2.03 15.45 -3.02
CA PHE A 254 -2.51 16.55 -2.17
C PHE A 254 -3.14 16.06 -0.86
N PRO A 255 -2.56 16.33 0.33
CA PRO A 255 -3.06 15.84 1.62
C PRO A 255 -4.49 16.25 1.98
N GLY A 256 -4.98 17.37 1.46
CA GLY A 256 -6.33 17.86 1.76
C GLY A 256 -7.45 16.93 1.27
N VAL A 257 -7.15 15.92 0.45
CA VAL A 257 -8.15 14.93 0.01
C VAL A 257 -8.36 13.77 0.99
N ILE A 258 -7.45 13.58 1.97
CA ILE A 258 -7.52 12.45 2.90
C ILE A 258 -8.83 12.45 3.71
N PRO A 259 -9.28 13.57 4.33
CA PRO A 259 -10.49 13.56 5.15
C PRO A 259 -11.73 13.08 4.39
N ASP A 260 -11.93 13.58 3.17
CA ASP A 260 -13.04 13.15 2.31
C ASP A 260 -12.93 11.69 1.91
N GLY A 261 -11.72 11.24 1.56
CA GLY A 261 -11.48 9.83 1.24
C GLY A 261 -11.81 8.91 2.42
N VAL A 262 -11.35 9.24 3.63
CA VAL A 262 -11.62 8.47 4.86
C VAL A 262 -13.10 8.48 5.21
N ARG A 263 -13.79 9.62 5.05
CA ARG A 263 -15.24 9.74 5.30
C ARG A 263 -16.06 8.87 4.36
N LEU A 264 -15.76 8.91 3.06
CA LEU A 264 -16.45 8.14 2.03
C LEU A 264 -16.12 6.64 2.07
N LEU A 265 -14.91 6.28 2.52
CA LEU A 265 -14.48 4.89 2.62
C LEU A 265 -15.32 4.14 3.66
N ARG A 266 -15.83 2.96 3.31
CA ARG A 266 -16.60 2.11 4.24
C ARG A 266 -15.73 1.53 5.35
N THR A 267 -16.39 0.99 6.39
CA THR A 267 -15.74 0.10 7.37
C THR A 267 -15.15 -1.13 6.68
N GLY A 268 -13.90 -1.46 6.99
CA GLY A 268 -13.09 -2.51 6.36
C GLY A 268 -12.64 -2.16 4.94
N GLY A 269 -12.67 -0.87 4.57
CA GLY A 269 -12.26 -0.40 3.25
C GLY A 269 -10.74 -0.26 3.10
N LEU A 270 -10.29 -0.19 1.85
CA LEU A 270 -8.89 -0.03 1.48
C LEU A 270 -8.61 1.38 0.96
N TYR A 271 -7.61 2.04 1.52
CA TYR A 271 -7.09 3.32 1.04
C TYR A 271 -5.71 3.10 0.41
N VAL A 272 -5.56 3.39 -0.88
CA VAL A 272 -4.31 3.25 -1.61
C VAL A 272 -3.64 4.61 -1.80
N LEU A 273 -2.39 4.74 -1.37
CA LEU A 273 -1.57 5.93 -1.61
C LEU A 273 -0.57 5.69 -2.74
N ALA A 274 -0.58 6.59 -3.73
CA ALA A 274 0.36 6.57 -4.85
C ALA A 274 0.85 7.96 -5.27
N GLY A 275 0.13 9.04 -4.94
CA GLY A 275 0.46 10.41 -5.38
C GLY A 275 1.33 11.22 -4.41
N MET A 276 1.22 10.97 -3.10
CA MET A 276 1.86 11.77 -2.04
C MET A 276 3.39 11.58 -1.89
N VAL A 277 4.15 11.97 -2.90
CA VAL A 277 5.62 11.76 -2.96
C VAL A 277 6.44 13.00 -2.55
N HIS A 278 5.86 13.94 -1.80
CA HIS A 278 6.53 15.16 -1.34
C HIS A 278 6.66 15.24 0.19
N PRO A 279 7.71 15.90 0.74
CA PRO A 279 7.94 15.99 2.19
C PRO A 279 6.81 16.66 2.99
N ASN A 280 5.99 17.52 2.38
CA ASN A 280 4.88 18.19 3.05
C ASN A 280 3.55 17.43 2.85
N SER A 281 3.57 16.10 3.02
CA SER A 281 2.40 15.21 2.83
C SER A 281 1.82 14.63 4.12
N ASN A 282 1.70 15.43 5.18
CA ASN A 282 1.12 14.91 6.43
C ASN A 282 -0.35 14.54 6.23
N LEU A 283 -0.71 13.31 6.60
CA LEU A 283 -2.08 12.81 6.49
C LEU A 283 -2.91 13.40 7.64
N ASP A 284 -4.04 14.03 7.30
CA ASP A 284 -5.05 14.41 8.29
C ASP A 284 -5.96 13.21 8.56
N ILE A 285 -5.51 12.34 9.45
CA ILE A 285 -6.19 11.12 9.87
C ILE A 285 -5.85 10.80 11.33
N THR A 286 -6.81 10.23 12.06
CA THR A 286 -6.63 9.82 13.47
C THR A 286 -6.52 8.31 13.61
N GLY A 287 -5.88 7.85 14.69
CA GLY A 287 -5.84 6.44 15.07
C GLY A 287 -7.24 5.86 15.25
N GLU A 288 -8.16 6.64 15.81
CA GLU A 288 -9.55 6.23 15.99
C GLU A 288 -10.24 5.93 14.66
N GLN A 289 -10.05 6.78 13.64
CA GLN A 289 -10.62 6.56 12.31
C GLN A 289 -10.07 5.27 11.69
N ILE A 290 -8.75 5.05 11.79
CA ILE A 290 -8.11 3.84 11.27
C ILE A 290 -8.66 2.60 11.97
N ILE A 291 -8.75 2.62 13.30
CA ILE A 291 -9.20 1.49 14.11
C ILE A 291 -10.70 1.23 13.94
N ARG A 292 -11.57 2.20 14.27
CA ARG A 292 -13.03 1.99 14.28
C ARG A 292 -13.61 1.64 12.91
N LYS A 293 -13.05 2.19 11.84
CA LYS A 293 -13.43 1.85 10.47
C LYS A 293 -12.62 0.67 9.93
N CYS A 294 -11.75 0.02 10.71
CA CYS A 294 -10.89 -1.10 10.28
C CYS A 294 -10.19 -0.82 8.93
N ILE A 295 -9.68 0.40 8.76
CA ILE A 295 -9.10 0.84 7.49
C ILE A 295 -7.77 0.14 7.29
N THR A 296 -7.52 -0.29 6.05
CA THR A 296 -6.17 -0.61 5.59
C THR A 296 -5.68 0.51 4.70
N ILE A 297 -4.55 1.12 5.02
CA ILE A 297 -3.83 2.03 4.14
C ILE A 297 -2.65 1.26 3.55
N LYS A 298 -2.53 1.25 2.23
CA LYS A 298 -1.49 0.49 1.54
C LYS A 298 -0.86 1.29 0.42
N VAL A 299 0.42 1.04 0.21
CA VAL A 299 1.12 1.47 -0.99
C VAL A 299 1.31 0.27 -1.88
N ARG A 300 0.85 0.40 -3.12
CA ARG A 300 1.14 -0.56 -4.19
C ARG A 300 2.13 0.12 -5.12
N GLY A 301 3.41 0.08 -4.75
CA GLY A 301 4.50 0.65 -5.57
C GLY A 301 4.74 -0.18 -6.84
N GLN A 302 5.14 0.50 -7.93
CA GLN A 302 5.32 0.03 -9.31
C GLN A 302 5.31 -1.48 -9.59
N ALA A 303 4.60 -1.83 -10.67
CA ALA A 303 4.37 -3.18 -11.18
C ALA A 303 5.57 -4.14 -11.09
N GLU A 304 5.28 -5.35 -10.61
CA GLU A 304 6.08 -6.55 -10.79
C GLU A 304 6.42 -6.77 -12.28
N LEU A 305 7.50 -7.53 -12.54
CA LEU A 305 8.03 -7.76 -13.90
C LEU A 305 6.97 -8.18 -14.91
N ASP A 306 6.07 -9.09 -14.53
CA ASP A 306 5.09 -9.71 -15.45
C ASP A 306 3.95 -8.77 -15.84
N LEU A 307 3.70 -7.73 -15.05
CA LEU A 307 2.60 -6.78 -15.26
C LEU A 307 2.84 -5.85 -16.46
N LYS A 308 4.08 -5.70 -16.96
CA LYS A 308 4.37 -4.88 -18.15
C LYS A 308 3.91 -5.55 -19.45
N VAL A 309 4.02 -6.87 -19.53
CA VAL A 309 3.44 -7.63 -20.64
C VAL A 309 1.92 -7.49 -20.61
N GLU A 310 1.32 -7.47 -19.42
CA GLU A 310 -0.11 -7.22 -19.25
C GLU A 310 -0.51 -5.79 -19.65
N CYS A 311 0.29 -4.77 -19.30
CA CYS A 311 0.08 -3.39 -19.76
C CYS A 311 -0.01 -3.30 -21.28
N LEU A 312 0.90 -3.97 -22.00
CA LEU A 312 0.93 -3.96 -23.46
C LEU A 312 -0.24 -4.71 -24.08
N LYS A 313 -0.69 -5.81 -23.46
CA LYS A 313 -1.93 -6.50 -23.87
C LYS A 313 -3.14 -5.59 -23.69
N ILE A 314 -3.23 -4.88 -22.57
CA ILE A 314 -4.31 -3.92 -22.29
C ILE A 314 -4.32 -2.82 -23.38
N LEU A 315 -3.16 -2.23 -23.69
CA LEU A 315 -3.07 -1.19 -24.73
C LEU A 315 -3.35 -1.70 -26.14
N ALA A 316 -2.95 -2.94 -26.46
CA ALA A 316 -3.16 -3.53 -27.78
C ALA A 316 -4.65 -3.81 -28.10
N ILE A 317 -5.47 -4.01 -27.07
CA ILE A 317 -6.90 -4.30 -27.19
C ILE A 317 -7.72 -2.99 -27.17
N TRP A 318 -7.12 -1.87 -26.75
CA TRP A 318 -7.84 -0.63 -26.51
C TRP A 318 -7.73 0.36 -27.67
N PRO A 319 -8.84 0.68 -28.37
CA PRO A 319 -8.82 1.66 -29.45
C PRO A 319 -8.78 3.12 -28.95
N VAL A 320 -7.92 3.91 -29.61
CA VAL A 320 -7.96 5.37 -29.93
C VAL A 320 -8.12 6.41 -28.81
N GLY A 321 -8.90 6.18 -27.75
CA GLY A 321 -9.27 7.23 -26.76
C GLY A 321 -8.10 7.79 -25.94
N ILE A 322 -7.08 6.97 -25.66
CA ILE A 322 -5.95 7.38 -24.81
C ILE A 322 -5.02 8.40 -25.47
N ILE A 323 -5.00 8.44 -26.81
CA ILE A 323 -4.21 9.39 -27.58
C ILE A 323 -4.68 10.82 -27.27
N GLU A 324 -6.00 11.04 -27.23
CA GLU A 324 -6.59 12.36 -26.93
C GLU A 324 -6.20 12.88 -25.54
N VAL A 325 -6.03 12.00 -24.54
CA VAL A 325 -5.60 12.40 -23.18
C VAL A 325 -4.16 12.87 -23.19
N ILE A 326 -3.27 12.14 -23.88
CA ILE A 326 -1.85 12.47 -23.92
C ILE A 326 -1.65 13.81 -24.65
N ASP A 327 -2.37 14.03 -25.74
CA ASP A 327 -2.30 15.28 -26.51
C ASP A 327 -2.90 16.45 -25.71
N HIS A 328 -4.00 16.25 -24.98
CA HIS A 328 -4.59 17.28 -24.11
C HIS A 328 -3.67 17.64 -22.93
N LEU A 329 -3.09 16.65 -22.25
CA LEU A 329 -2.16 16.89 -21.12
C LEU A 329 -0.86 17.57 -21.55
N ARG A 330 -0.39 17.32 -22.78
CA ARG A 330 0.75 18.04 -23.38
C ARG A 330 0.47 19.53 -23.56
N SER A 331 -0.75 19.90 -23.94
CA SER A 331 -1.12 21.30 -24.19
C SER A 331 -1.18 22.17 -22.93
N ASP A 332 -1.44 21.57 -21.76
CA ASP A 332 -1.47 22.29 -20.47
C ASP A 332 -0.08 22.45 -19.82
N ALA A 333 0.94 21.72 -20.30
CA ALA A 333 2.33 21.91 -19.87
C ALA A 333 2.96 23.13 -20.58
N SER A 334 2.41 24.32 -20.38
CA SER A 334 2.96 25.55 -20.94
C SER A 334 4.28 25.91 -20.24
N PHE A 335 5.39 25.55 -20.87
CA PHE A 335 6.72 26.07 -20.55
C PHE A 335 6.74 27.56 -20.93
N GLN A 336 6.92 28.47 -19.97
CA GLN A 336 7.16 29.87 -20.29
C GLN A 336 8.49 29.94 -21.06
N ARG A 337 8.41 30.36 -22.32
CA ARG A 337 9.54 30.58 -23.22
C ARG A 337 10.46 31.66 -22.64
N GLY A 338 11.52 31.22 -21.97
CA GLY A 338 12.75 31.99 -21.76
C GLY A 338 13.90 31.21 -22.39
N ASP A 339 14.41 31.74 -23.50
CA ASP A 339 15.70 31.45 -24.15
C ASP A 339 16.04 30.02 -24.64
N ARG A 340 15.81 29.85 -25.95
CA ARG A 340 16.46 28.95 -26.94
C ARG A 340 17.09 27.64 -26.43
N LEU A 341 16.26 26.60 -26.35
CA LEU A 341 16.64 25.20 -26.58
C LEU A 341 15.56 24.53 -27.44
N THR A 342 15.76 24.53 -28.76
CA THR A 342 14.84 23.90 -29.72
C THR A 342 15.23 22.43 -29.89
N PHE A 343 14.53 21.52 -29.21
CA PHE A 343 14.41 20.13 -29.65
C PHE A 343 13.11 20.02 -30.46
N HIS A 344 13.24 19.68 -31.74
CA HIS A 344 12.09 19.18 -32.51
C HIS A 344 11.70 17.81 -31.93
N ILE A 345 10.72 17.80 -31.03
CA ILE A 345 9.91 16.61 -30.76
C ILE A 345 9.16 16.37 -32.07
N ALA A 346 9.45 15.26 -32.74
CA ALA A 346 9.02 15.00 -34.10
C ALA A 346 7.48 15.04 -34.25
N ASP A 347 7.00 15.92 -35.11
CA ASP A 347 5.74 15.76 -35.82
C ASP A 347 5.86 14.52 -36.71
N CYS A 348 5.08 13.49 -36.40
CA CYS A 348 4.91 12.34 -37.27
C CYS A 348 3.42 12.10 -37.45
N CYS A 349 2.98 12.32 -38.69
CA CYS A 349 1.75 11.88 -39.34
C CYS A 349 0.68 12.97 -39.54
N ASP A 350 0.94 13.88 -40.49
CA ASP A 350 -0.07 14.28 -41.46
C ASP A 350 -0.04 13.26 -42.62
N GLU A 351 -1.22 12.99 -43.18
CA GLU A 351 -1.52 12.05 -44.28
C GLU A 351 -1.88 10.60 -43.87
N CYS A 352 -3.14 10.41 -43.45
CA CYS A 352 -3.91 9.25 -43.90
C CYS A 352 -5.42 9.54 -43.80
N GLU A 353 -5.97 10.23 -44.80
CA GLU A 353 -7.41 10.20 -45.09
C GLU A 353 -7.75 8.85 -45.75
N ASN A 354 -7.90 7.78 -44.98
CA ASN A 354 -8.70 6.61 -45.34
C ASN A 354 -8.70 5.55 -44.23
N CYS A 355 -9.56 5.72 -43.23
CA CYS A 355 -10.11 4.59 -42.46
C CYS A 355 -11.37 5.02 -41.70
N ARG A 356 -12.43 5.34 -42.45
CA ARG A 356 -13.81 5.27 -41.92
C ARG A 356 -14.45 3.99 -42.47
N GLY A 357 -14.69 3.00 -41.60
CA GLY A 357 -15.61 1.91 -41.91
C GLY A 357 -15.19 0.53 -41.41
N GLY A 358 -15.88 0.05 -40.38
CA GLY A 358 -16.19 -1.38 -40.21
C GLY A 358 -15.14 -2.27 -39.55
N LEU A 359 -15.06 -2.25 -38.21
CA LEU A 359 -14.32 -3.29 -37.46
C LEU A 359 -14.93 -3.61 -36.08
N GLN A 360 -16.27 -3.55 -35.96
CA GLN A 360 -16.97 -3.82 -34.69
C GLN A 360 -17.43 -5.28 -34.52
N GLN A 361 -17.14 -6.18 -35.47
CA GLN A 361 -17.73 -7.54 -35.48
C GLN A 361 -16.76 -8.73 -35.46
N LYS A 362 -15.43 -8.51 -35.38
CA LYS A 362 -14.45 -9.63 -35.39
C LYS A 362 -13.70 -9.86 -34.07
N CYS A 363 -13.92 -9.09 -33.01
CA CYS A 363 -13.18 -9.22 -31.75
C CYS A 363 -13.73 -10.29 -30.78
N THR A 364 -14.88 -10.90 -31.05
CA THR A 364 -15.55 -11.81 -30.09
C THR A 364 -14.99 -13.25 -30.08
N SER A 365 -14.25 -13.68 -31.10
CA SER A 365 -13.77 -15.07 -31.21
C SER A 365 -12.36 -15.33 -30.64
N LEU A 366 -11.58 -14.28 -30.35
CA LEU A 366 -10.21 -14.39 -29.79
C LEU A 366 -10.16 -14.34 -28.25
N LEU A 367 -11.30 -14.13 -27.58
CA LEU A 367 -11.40 -13.88 -26.13
C LEU A 367 -11.42 -15.13 -25.23
N LYS A 368 -11.50 -16.35 -25.79
CA LYS A 368 -11.64 -17.58 -24.98
C LYS A 368 -10.34 -18.13 -24.35
N PRO A 369 -9.14 -18.06 -24.98
CA PRO A 369 -7.96 -18.69 -24.39
C PRO A 369 -7.33 -17.89 -23.24
N VAL A 370 -7.33 -16.56 -23.29
CA VAL A 370 -6.62 -15.68 -22.32
C VAL A 370 -7.34 -15.60 -20.97
N MET A 371 -8.66 -15.79 -20.93
CA MET A 371 -9.43 -15.76 -19.67
C MET A 371 -9.37 -17.05 -18.85
N SER A 372 -8.77 -18.13 -19.39
CA SER A 372 -8.68 -19.42 -18.69
C SER A 372 -7.49 -19.51 -17.72
N SER A 373 -6.44 -18.71 -17.92
CA SER A 373 -5.23 -18.74 -17.07
C SER A 373 -5.32 -17.89 -15.79
N LEU A 374 -6.40 -17.12 -15.61
CA LEU A 374 -6.67 -16.30 -14.41
C LEU A 374 -7.72 -16.93 -13.48
N LYS A 375 -8.17 -18.17 -13.77
CA LYS A 375 -9.26 -18.85 -13.06
C LYS A 375 -8.84 -20.19 -12.43
N THR A 376 -7.73 -20.20 -11.71
CA THR A 376 -7.34 -21.31 -10.81
C THR A 376 -6.48 -20.67 -9.72
N SER A 377 -6.79 -20.66 -8.42
CA SER A 377 -7.39 -21.68 -7.57
C SER A 377 -7.87 -21.03 -6.26
N VAL A 378 -9.18 -21.01 -6.01
CA VAL A 378 -9.71 -20.79 -4.65
C VAL A 378 -10.16 -22.16 -4.15
N PRO A 379 -9.57 -22.70 -3.07
CA PRO A 379 -10.01 -23.96 -2.49
C PRO A 379 -11.49 -23.87 -2.07
N LYS A 380 -12.33 -24.74 -2.61
CA LYS A 380 -13.75 -24.91 -2.24
C LYS A 380 -13.91 -25.59 -0.88
N VAL A 381 -13.28 -25.07 0.16
CA VAL A 381 -13.45 -25.55 1.54
C VAL A 381 -13.69 -24.34 2.42
N LEU A 382 -14.90 -23.76 2.37
CA LEU A 382 -15.58 -23.02 3.47
C LEU A 382 -16.94 -22.43 3.03
N VAL A 383 -17.82 -23.19 2.34
CA VAL A 383 -19.21 -22.74 2.05
C VAL A 383 -20.23 -23.69 2.71
N ARG A 384 -19.99 -24.02 3.97
CA ARG A 384 -20.97 -24.69 4.83
C ARG A 384 -20.85 -24.15 6.25
N GLN A 385 -21.28 -22.92 6.46
CA GLN A 385 -21.87 -22.42 7.71
C GLN A 385 -22.30 -20.97 7.48
N LEU A 386 -23.41 -20.58 8.11
CA LEU A 386 -24.02 -19.24 8.11
C LEU A 386 -25.05 -18.94 6.99
N ASN A 387 -26.05 -19.80 6.86
CA ASN A 387 -27.42 -19.31 6.62
C ASN A 387 -28.02 -18.95 7.99
N VAL A 388 -27.66 -17.80 8.54
CA VAL A 388 -28.41 -17.19 9.65
C VAL A 388 -29.31 -16.13 9.03
N VAL A 389 -30.60 -16.41 9.00
CA VAL A 389 -31.63 -15.41 8.69
C VAL A 389 -31.55 -14.38 9.80
N TYR A 390 -31.13 -13.15 9.47
CA TYR A 390 -31.15 -12.03 10.42
C TYR A 390 -32.60 -11.56 10.55
N ASP A 391 -33.33 -12.14 11.51
CA ASP A 391 -34.61 -11.62 11.98
C ASP A 391 -34.35 -10.32 12.75
N GLY A 392 -34.30 -9.18 12.06
CA GLY A 392 -34.61 -7.82 12.54
C GLY A 392 -34.03 -7.29 13.87
N HIS A 393 -33.25 -8.06 14.62
CA HIS A 393 -32.75 -7.71 15.93
C HIS A 393 -31.52 -6.82 15.78
N GLN A 394 -31.61 -5.63 16.35
CA GLN A 394 -30.54 -4.65 16.38
C GLN A 394 -29.33 -5.26 17.12
N ALA A 395 -28.14 -5.21 16.51
CA ALA A 395 -26.93 -5.72 17.14
C ALA A 395 -26.67 -4.96 18.46
N ALA A 396 -26.75 -5.65 19.59
CA ALA A 396 -26.50 -5.09 20.91
C ALA A 396 -25.02 -5.26 21.30
N LYS A 397 -24.41 -4.21 21.87
CA LYS A 397 -23.05 -4.29 22.43
C LYS A 397 -23.18 -4.43 23.95
N TYR A 398 -22.93 -5.63 24.46
CA TYR A 398 -22.98 -5.91 25.90
C TYR A 398 -22.13 -4.91 26.70
N GLY A 399 -22.69 -4.37 27.78
CA GLY A 399 -22.08 -3.38 28.68
C GLY A 399 -22.04 -1.95 28.14
N HIS A 400 -22.54 -1.69 26.92
CA HIS A 400 -22.49 -0.36 26.29
C HIS A 400 -23.83 0.11 25.72
N SER A 401 -24.83 -0.77 25.63
CA SER A 401 -26.18 -0.42 25.19
C SER A 401 -27.00 0.12 26.37
N THR A 402 -27.80 1.16 26.12
CA THR A 402 -28.76 1.69 27.10
C THR A 402 -29.69 0.58 27.60
N MET A 403 -29.92 0.52 28.90
CA MET A 403 -30.90 -0.40 29.47
C MET A 403 -32.30 0.02 29.03
N THR A 404 -33.09 -0.95 28.56
CA THR A 404 -34.52 -0.80 28.29
C THR A 404 -35.29 -1.72 29.22
N GLU A 405 -36.63 -1.60 29.27
CA GLU A 405 -37.48 -2.52 30.04
C GLU A 405 -37.20 -3.99 29.69
N ASP A 406 -36.89 -4.27 28.41
CA ASP A 406 -36.57 -5.61 27.89
C ASP A 406 -35.08 -6.00 27.97
N SER A 407 -34.19 -5.10 28.39
CA SER A 407 -32.72 -5.28 28.38
C SER A 407 -32.08 -4.85 29.70
N GLN A 408 -32.47 -5.51 30.80
CA GLN A 408 -32.03 -5.21 32.16
C GLN A 408 -30.69 -5.88 32.56
N LEU A 409 -30.26 -6.94 31.88
CA LEU A 409 -29.06 -7.74 32.23
C LEU A 409 -28.09 -7.86 31.04
N ASN A 410 -27.64 -6.73 30.52
CA ASN A 410 -26.84 -6.66 29.29
C ASN A 410 -25.33 -6.41 29.52
N GLY A 411 -24.81 -6.56 30.74
CA GLY A 411 -23.41 -6.32 31.08
C GLY A 411 -22.88 -7.23 32.19
N CYS A 412 -21.56 -7.21 32.41
CA CYS A 412 -20.88 -8.16 33.33
C CYS A 412 -20.73 -7.66 34.77
N TYR A 413 -21.18 -6.45 35.11
CA TYR A 413 -21.27 -5.97 36.50
C TYR A 413 -22.61 -6.34 37.11
N ALA A 414 -22.95 -7.62 37.03
CA ALA A 414 -24.18 -8.21 37.52
C ALA A 414 -23.94 -9.68 37.87
N SER A 415 -24.81 -10.26 38.70
CA SER A 415 -24.75 -11.69 39.01
C SER A 415 -25.14 -12.59 37.84
N HIS A 416 -25.87 -12.04 36.86
CA HIS A 416 -26.34 -12.76 35.69
C HIS A 416 -26.25 -11.85 34.45
N ILE A 417 -26.06 -12.46 33.30
CA ILE A 417 -26.09 -11.79 31.99
C ILE A 417 -27.04 -12.57 31.07
N VAL A 418 -27.87 -11.86 30.32
CA VAL A 418 -28.73 -12.46 29.29
C VAL A 418 -27.99 -12.43 27.97
N ILE A 419 -27.71 -13.61 27.40
CA ILE A 419 -27.10 -13.74 26.08
C ILE A 419 -28.20 -13.85 25.03
N HIS A 420 -28.29 -12.87 24.14
CA HIS A 420 -29.28 -12.81 23.07
C HIS A 420 -29.02 -13.86 21.97
N CYS A 421 -30.11 -14.32 21.35
CA CYS A 421 -30.07 -15.22 20.21
C CYS A 421 -29.14 -14.68 19.11
N GLY A 422 -28.35 -15.58 18.49
CA GLY A 422 -27.38 -15.22 17.46
C GLY A 422 -26.03 -14.75 17.99
N THR A 423 -25.86 -14.55 19.30
CA THR A 423 -24.55 -14.30 19.90
C THR A 423 -23.69 -15.55 19.78
N HIS A 424 -22.45 -15.42 19.27
CA HIS A 424 -21.48 -16.52 19.26
C HIS A 424 -21.04 -16.87 20.68
N VAL A 425 -21.07 -18.15 21.02
CA VAL A 425 -20.72 -18.64 22.37
C VAL A 425 -19.66 -19.72 22.25
N VAL A 426 -18.65 -19.63 23.12
CA VAL A 426 -17.58 -20.62 23.26
C VAL A 426 -17.59 -21.18 24.66
N LYS A 427 -17.51 -22.51 24.79
CA LYS A 427 -17.39 -23.16 26.08
C LYS A 427 -15.95 -23.00 26.60
N ILE A 428 -15.81 -22.47 27.81
CA ILE A 428 -14.53 -22.42 28.52
C ILE A 428 -14.24 -23.83 29.08
N PRO A 429 -13.04 -24.40 28.82
CA PRO A 429 -12.64 -25.67 29.44
C PRO A 429 -12.49 -25.54 30.96
N ASP A 430 -12.87 -26.58 31.71
CA ASP A 430 -12.95 -26.55 33.18
C ASP A 430 -11.60 -26.27 33.87
N HIS A 431 -10.48 -26.52 33.20
CA HIS A 431 -9.13 -26.26 33.73
C HIS A 431 -8.65 -24.82 33.49
N VAL A 432 -9.36 -24.01 32.69
CA VAL A 432 -9.02 -22.59 32.47
C VAL A 432 -9.69 -21.75 33.54
N GLN A 433 -8.90 -21.01 34.32
CA GLN A 433 -9.43 -20.16 35.39
C GLN A 433 -10.28 -18.99 34.84
N ASP A 434 -11.37 -18.66 35.54
CA ASP A 434 -12.32 -17.60 35.16
C ASP A 434 -11.65 -16.25 34.91
N LYS A 435 -10.70 -15.85 35.76
CA LYS A 435 -9.98 -14.57 35.62
C LYS A 435 -9.18 -14.48 34.32
N MET A 436 -8.66 -15.61 33.81
CA MET A 436 -7.99 -15.68 32.51
C MET A 436 -9.03 -15.57 31.39
N ALA A 437 -10.07 -16.40 31.47
CA ALA A 437 -11.12 -16.49 30.46
C ALA A 437 -11.89 -15.17 30.28
N ALA A 438 -12.08 -14.39 31.36
CA ALA A 438 -12.74 -13.09 31.35
C ALA A 438 -12.09 -12.06 30.42
N THR A 439 -10.82 -12.25 30.05
CA THR A 439 -10.12 -11.36 29.11
C THR A 439 -9.93 -11.95 27.72
N ALA A 440 -10.36 -13.19 27.49
CA ALA A 440 -10.29 -13.87 26.20
C ALA A 440 -11.09 -13.12 25.12
N ASN A 441 -12.30 -12.67 25.49
CA ASN A 441 -13.28 -12.00 24.66
C ASN A 441 -13.06 -10.49 24.45
N CYS A 442 -11.90 -9.95 24.81
CA CYS A 442 -11.57 -8.57 24.44
C CYS A 442 -10.09 -8.46 24.14
N ALA A 443 -9.24 -8.76 25.12
CA ALA A 443 -7.82 -8.56 24.98
C ALA A 443 -7.19 -9.61 24.06
N LEU A 444 -7.34 -10.90 24.38
CA LEU A 444 -6.67 -11.95 23.64
C LEU A 444 -7.23 -12.12 22.22
N ALA A 445 -8.55 -12.17 22.04
CA ALA A 445 -9.16 -12.30 20.72
C ALA A 445 -8.84 -11.11 19.78
N THR A 446 -8.78 -9.88 20.32
CA THR A 446 -8.30 -8.72 19.54
C THR A 446 -6.85 -8.87 19.14
N MET A 447 -6.00 -9.37 20.03
CA MET A 447 -4.59 -9.61 19.70
C MET A 447 -4.39 -10.74 18.69
N ILE A 448 -5.18 -11.81 18.74
CA ILE A 448 -5.19 -12.86 17.71
C ILE A 448 -5.52 -12.25 16.35
N ASN A 449 -6.54 -11.39 16.29
CA ASN A 449 -6.86 -10.65 15.06
C ASN A 449 -5.71 -9.72 14.64
N ALA A 450 -5.08 -9.01 15.58
CA ALA A 450 -3.99 -8.07 15.30
C ALA A 450 -2.72 -8.75 14.76
N VAL A 451 -2.38 -9.95 15.25
CA VAL A 451 -1.19 -10.69 14.81
C VAL A 451 -1.46 -11.62 13.63
N SER A 452 -2.72 -11.85 13.22
CA SER A 452 -3.11 -12.78 12.15
C SER A 452 -2.25 -12.64 10.88
N ASP A 453 -2.15 -11.41 10.33
CA ASP A 453 -1.34 -11.13 9.14
C ASP A 453 0.15 -11.40 9.36
N VAL A 454 0.65 -11.22 10.58
CA VAL A 454 2.04 -11.50 10.94
C VAL A 454 2.28 -13.01 10.90
N LEU A 455 1.41 -13.78 11.55
CA LEU A 455 1.51 -15.24 11.62
C LEU A 455 1.37 -15.90 10.24
N GLU A 456 0.49 -15.37 9.38
CA GLU A 456 0.23 -15.95 8.06
C GLU A 456 1.31 -15.62 7.02
N LYS A 457 1.94 -14.43 7.09
CA LYS A 457 2.71 -13.86 5.98
C LYS A 457 4.19 -13.66 6.29
N ARG A 458 4.64 -13.91 7.51
CA ARG A 458 6.01 -13.63 7.94
C ARG A 458 6.68 -14.87 8.52
N SER A 459 7.98 -15.01 8.25
CA SER A 459 8.80 -16.08 8.82
C SER A 459 9.16 -15.74 10.27
N PRO A 460 8.97 -16.64 11.24
CA PRO A 460 9.27 -16.36 12.65
C PRO A 460 10.77 -16.12 12.94
N TYR A 461 11.67 -16.62 12.09
CA TYR A 461 13.11 -16.57 12.33
C TYR A 461 13.77 -15.23 11.97
N ASP A 462 13.28 -14.60 10.90
CA ASP A 462 13.88 -13.39 10.33
C ASP A 462 13.10 -12.12 10.65
N THR A 463 11.89 -12.24 11.19
CA THR A 463 11.00 -11.11 11.46
C THR A 463 11.27 -10.47 12.81
N VAL A 464 11.54 -9.17 12.81
CA VAL A 464 11.61 -8.32 13.99
C VAL A 464 10.26 -7.65 14.22
N VAL A 465 9.64 -7.94 15.37
CA VAL A 465 8.36 -7.35 15.77
C VAL A 465 8.59 -6.43 16.97
N VAL A 466 8.02 -5.23 16.91
CA VAL A 466 8.00 -4.28 18.02
C VAL A 466 6.55 -3.99 18.40
N ILE A 467 6.18 -4.31 19.63
CA ILE A 467 4.89 -4.01 20.24
C ILE A 467 5.05 -2.74 21.08
N GLN A 468 4.32 -1.69 20.75
CA GLN A 468 4.31 -0.44 21.50
C GLN A 468 3.17 -0.48 22.51
N GLY A 469 3.52 -0.72 23.77
CA GLY A 469 2.60 -0.81 24.90
C GLY A 469 2.72 -2.14 25.63
N CYS A 470 3.34 -2.12 26.82
CA CYS A 470 3.44 -3.27 27.73
C CYS A 470 2.18 -3.47 28.59
N GLY A 471 0.99 -3.18 28.05
CA GLY A 471 -0.30 -3.47 28.70
C GLY A 471 -0.75 -4.91 28.45
N LEU A 472 -2.00 -5.25 28.79
CA LEU A 472 -2.49 -6.62 28.65
C LEU A 472 -2.45 -7.10 27.19
N LEU A 473 -2.83 -6.23 26.25
CA LEU A 473 -2.70 -6.51 24.81
C LEU A 473 -1.25 -6.78 24.40
N GLY A 474 -0.30 -6.01 24.93
CA GLY A 474 1.11 -6.20 24.60
C GLY A 474 1.67 -7.52 25.10
N ILE A 475 1.31 -7.92 26.33
CA ILE A 475 1.68 -9.23 26.89
C ILE A 475 1.07 -10.36 26.06
N TYR A 476 -0.22 -10.24 25.67
CA TYR A 476 -0.82 -11.23 24.76
C TYR A 476 -0.14 -11.28 23.40
N GLY A 477 0.27 -10.14 22.84
CA GLY A 477 1.06 -10.11 21.61
C GLY A 477 2.40 -10.84 21.76
N CYS A 478 3.10 -10.66 22.88
CA CYS A 478 4.35 -11.37 23.17
C CYS A 478 4.14 -12.88 23.16
N VAL A 479 3.18 -13.38 23.95
CA VAL A 479 2.98 -14.83 24.09
C VAL A 479 2.44 -15.47 22.81
N LEU A 480 1.56 -14.79 22.05
CA LEU A 480 1.05 -15.29 20.77
C LEU A 480 2.18 -15.46 19.74
N LEU A 481 3.04 -14.45 19.60
CA LEU A 481 4.16 -14.48 18.67
C LEU A 481 5.24 -15.47 19.13
N HIS A 482 5.49 -15.56 20.44
CA HIS A 482 6.46 -16.49 21.00
C HIS A 482 6.03 -17.96 20.82
N GLU A 483 4.77 -18.31 21.11
CA GLU A 483 4.26 -19.67 20.85
C GLU A 483 4.25 -20.00 19.34
N ALA A 484 4.17 -18.99 18.46
CA ALA A 484 4.34 -19.15 17.02
C ALA A 484 5.80 -19.22 16.55
N GLY A 485 6.77 -19.15 17.47
CA GLY A 485 8.20 -19.33 17.21
C GLY A 485 8.98 -18.04 16.91
N PHE A 486 8.37 -16.86 17.00
CA PHE A 486 9.07 -15.59 16.78
C PHE A 486 10.06 -15.33 17.92
N CYS A 487 11.33 -15.12 17.58
CA CYS A 487 12.40 -14.95 18.58
C CYS A 487 12.79 -13.48 18.83
N LYS A 488 12.37 -12.55 17.97
CA LYS A 488 12.70 -11.12 18.04
C LYS A 488 11.44 -10.27 18.27
N VAL A 489 10.76 -10.53 19.37
CA VAL A 489 9.53 -9.83 19.77
C VAL A 489 9.86 -8.84 20.88
N PHE A 490 10.02 -7.57 20.52
CA PHE A 490 10.31 -6.50 21.47
C PHE A 490 9.01 -5.86 21.97
N CYS A 491 8.88 -5.64 23.27
CA CYS A 491 7.74 -4.94 23.84
C CYS A 491 8.20 -3.67 24.56
N VAL A 492 7.69 -2.53 24.11
CA VAL A 492 8.08 -1.22 24.60
C VAL A 492 7.07 -0.73 25.65
N GLY A 493 7.56 -0.10 26.71
CA GLY A 493 6.72 0.49 27.73
C GLY A 493 7.42 1.52 28.60
N THR A 494 6.62 2.23 29.38
CA THR A 494 7.09 3.27 30.34
C THR A 494 7.02 2.80 31.79
N ASN A 495 6.25 1.73 32.09
CA ASN A 495 6.08 1.21 33.44
C ASN A 495 7.05 0.03 33.69
N PRO A 496 8.05 0.19 34.58
CA PRO A 496 9.04 -0.86 34.85
C PRO A 496 8.42 -2.17 35.35
N LYS A 497 7.42 -2.10 36.24
CA LYS A 497 6.74 -3.29 36.79
C LYS A 497 6.03 -4.10 35.71
N ARG A 498 5.47 -3.43 34.70
CA ARG A 498 4.85 -4.14 33.55
C ARG A 498 5.90 -4.72 32.60
N LEU A 499 7.05 -4.05 32.43
CA LEU A 499 8.15 -4.56 31.63
C LEU A 499 8.79 -5.82 32.24
N GLU A 500 8.80 -5.98 33.57
CA GLU A 500 9.26 -7.22 34.23
C GLU A 500 8.44 -8.45 33.81
N MET A 501 7.19 -8.29 33.38
CA MET A 501 6.37 -9.39 32.89
C MET A 501 6.71 -9.81 31.46
N VAL A 502 7.28 -8.91 30.64
CA VAL A 502 7.52 -9.16 29.21
C VAL A 502 8.38 -10.42 28.96
N PRO A 503 9.54 -10.63 29.63
CA PRO A 503 10.33 -11.86 29.48
C PRO A 503 9.58 -13.14 29.88
N LYS A 504 8.69 -13.04 30.89
CA LYS A 504 7.91 -14.20 31.36
C LYS A 504 6.92 -14.71 30.31
N PHE A 505 6.60 -13.89 29.32
CA PHE A 505 5.71 -14.21 28.19
C PHE A 505 6.45 -14.25 26.85
N GLY A 506 7.78 -14.43 26.87
CA GLY A 506 8.58 -14.66 25.67
C GLY A 506 8.97 -13.40 24.87
N GLY A 507 8.70 -12.21 25.39
CA GLY A 507 9.10 -10.94 24.78
C GLY A 507 10.44 -10.39 25.30
N ILE A 508 10.96 -9.38 24.62
CA ILE A 508 12.17 -8.63 24.99
C ILE A 508 11.74 -7.22 25.46
N PRO A 509 11.91 -6.87 26.74
CA PRO A 509 11.47 -5.57 27.26
C PRO A 509 12.35 -4.44 26.75
N ILE A 510 11.73 -3.33 26.34
CA ILE A 510 12.41 -2.08 26.00
C ILE A 510 11.75 -0.94 26.79
N VAL A 511 12.57 -0.12 27.45
CA VAL A 511 12.11 1.15 28.02
C VAL A 511 11.95 2.16 26.88
N GLU A 512 10.80 2.83 26.81
CA GLU A 512 10.52 3.87 25.81
C GLU A 512 11.68 4.87 25.71
N GLY A 513 12.11 5.19 24.48
CA GLY A 513 13.27 6.06 24.22
C GLY A 513 14.64 5.36 24.20
N THR A 514 14.75 4.08 24.58
CA THR A 514 16.02 3.32 24.58
C THR A 514 16.15 2.33 23.41
N HIS A 515 15.39 2.53 22.33
CA HIS A 515 15.33 1.60 21.19
C HIS A 515 16.72 1.31 20.59
N THR A 516 17.52 2.34 20.37
CA THR A 516 18.84 2.23 19.70
C THR A 516 19.85 1.46 20.53
N SER A 517 19.89 1.69 21.85
CA SER A 517 20.76 0.94 22.76
C SER A 517 20.37 -0.54 22.86
N ASN A 518 19.14 -0.89 22.51
CA ASN A 518 18.63 -2.25 22.44
C ASN A 518 18.72 -2.87 21.03
N GLY A 519 19.49 -2.26 20.12
CA GLY A 519 19.74 -2.80 18.78
C GLY A 519 18.64 -2.54 17.76
N LEU A 520 17.67 -1.66 18.05
CA LEU A 520 16.67 -1.24 17.07
C LEU A 520 17.09 0.07 16.39
N HIS A 521 17.35 -0.02 15.09
CA HIS A 521 17.79 1.11 14.26
C HIS A 521 16.72 1.50 13.25
N ASN A 522 16.92 2.63 12.56
CA ASN A 522 16.05 3.00 11.45
C ASN A 522 16.02 1.89 10.38
N ASN A 523 14.82 1.57 9.90
CA ASN A 523 14.59 0.51 8.90
C ASN A 523 15.02 -0.90 9.33
N SER A 524 15.02 -1.22 10.62
CA SER A 524 15.38 -2.55 11.15
C SER A 524 14.20 -3.42 11.59
N VAL A 525 12.99 -2.87 11.61
CA VAL A 525 11.78 -3.54 12.13
C VAL A 525 10.83 -3.90 10.99
N ASP A 526 10.33 -5.14 10.98
CA ASP A 526 9.37 -5.65 10.00
C ASP A 526 7.93 -5.28 10.34
N VAL A 527 7.59 -5.34 11.63
CA VAL A 527 6.23 -5.14 12.12
C VAL A 527 6.25 -4.27 13.36
N ILE A 528 5.41 -3.23 13.35
CA ILE A 528 5.05 -2.45 14.54
C ILE A 528 3.60 -2.76 14.90
N ILE A 529 3.32 -3.03 16.17
CA ILE A 529 1.98 -3.22 16.69
C ILE A 529 1.75 -2.22 17.81
N GLU A 530 0.90 -1.23 17.57
CA GLU A 530 0.53 -0.21 18.54
C GLU A 530 -0.70 -0.66 19.36
N VAL A 531 -0.52 -0.71 20.67
CA VAL A 531 -1.55 -1.09 21.65
C VAL A 531 -1.46 -0.27 22.95
N CYS A 532 -0.79 0.89 22.90
CA CYS A 532 -0.59 1.78 24.05
C CYS A 532 -1.61 2.94 24.11
N GLY A 533 -2.20 3.31 22.97
CA GLY A 533 -3.14 4.43 22.85
C GLY A 533 -2.50 5.82 22.84
N ASP A 534 -1.19 5.93 22.69
CA ASP A 534 -0.43 7.19 22.73
C ASP A 534 0.20 7.53 21.38
N SER A 535 -0.25 8.59 20.70
CA SER A 535 0.22 8.94 19.35
C SER A 535 1.68 9.39 19.29
N SER A 536 2.30 9.73 20.43
CA SER A 536 3.70 10.14 20.48
C SER A 536 4.68 9.04 20.07
N VAL A 537 4.27 7.76 20.13
CA VAL A 537 5.11 6.62 19.74
C VAL A 537 5.18 6.40 18.22
N ILE A 538 4.25 7.01 17.46
CA ILE A 538 4.09 6.75 16.02
C ILE A 538 5.30 7.23 15.20
N PRO A 539 5.85 8.44 15.40
CA PRO A 539 7.03 8.88 14.65
C PRO A 539 8.24 7.97 14.84
N VAL A 540 8.43 7.41 16.04
CA VAL A 540 9.50 6.44 16.32
C VAL A 540 9.24 5.13 15.58
N GLY A 541 8.01 4.59 15.68
CA GLY A 541 7.63 3.36 14.99
C GLY A 541 7.83 3.47 13.47
N MET A 542 7.41 4.58 12.87
CA MET A 542 7.57 4.86 11.43
C MET A 542 9.05 4.96 10.99
N LYS A 543 9.94 5.45 11.86
CA LYS A 543 11.40 5.48 11.60
C LYS A 543 12.02 4.09 11.63
N LEU A 544 11.67 3.29 12.64
CA LEU A 544 12.16 1.91 12.82
C LEU A 544 11.69 0.98 11.70
N LEU A 545 10.47 1.17 11.21
CA LEU A 545 9.86 0.30 10.21
C LEU A 545 10.66 0.31 8.89
N ARG A 546 10.98 -0.87 8.38
CA ARG A 546 11.71 -1.04 7.11
C ARG A 546 10.81 -0.87 5.89
N ALA A 547 11.43 -0.90 4.70
CA ALA A 547 10.67 -0.98 3.46
C ALA A 547 9.85 -2.29 3.41
N GLY A 548 8.56 -2.19 3.08
CA GLY A 548 7.61 -3.30 3.10
C GLY A 548 7.03 -3.64 4.47
N GLY A 549 7.32 -2.83 5.49
CA GLY A 549 6.87 -3.10 6.85
C GLY A 549 5.37 -2.91 7.06
N LEU A 550 4.88 -3.55 8.12
CA LEU A 550 3.49 -3.48 8.57
C LEU A 550 3.38 -2.67 9.87
N TYR A 551 2.43 -1.75 9.93
CA TYR A 551 2.05 -1.02 11.13
C TYR A 551 0.61 -1.37 11.50
N VAL A 552 0.40 -2.01 12.65
CA VAL A 552 -0.92 -2.38 13.15
C VAL A 552 -1.32 -1.41 14.25
N PHE A 553 -2.54 -0.87 14.17
CA PHE A 553 -3.16 -0.02 15.18
C PHE A 553 -4.28 -0.77 15.88
N ALA A 554 -4.22 -0.84 17.21
CA ALA A 554 -5.25 -1.44 18.05
C ALA A 554 -5.49 -0.66 19.36
N GLY A 555 -4.64 0.31 19.74
CA GLY A 555 -4.74 1.02 21.02
C GLY A 555 -5.43 2.38 20.97
N MET A 556 -5.37 3.09 19.84
CA MET A 556 -5.79 4.50 19.71
C MET A 556 -7.28 4.73 19.41
N VAL A 557 -8.17 4.35 20.31
CA VAL A 557 -9.64 4.48 20.11
C VAL A 557 -10.23 5.81 20.66
N HIS A 558 -9.50 6.92 20.51
CA HIS A 558 -9.92 8.25 20.96
C HIS A 558 -9.68 9.33 19.88
N PRO A 559 -10.50 10.39 19.82
CA PRO A 559 -10.47 11.36 18.71
C PRO A 559 -9.20 12.20 18.67
N ASP A 560 -8.55 12.41 19.83
CA ASP A 560 -7.33 13.21 19.97
C ASP A 560 -6.05 12.41 19.62
N SER A 561 -6.15 11.50 18.64
CA SER A 561 -5.08 10.58 18.21
C SER A 561 -4.50 10.95 16.84
N LYS A 562 -4.10 12.21 16.64
CA LYS A 562 -3.39 12.62 15.41
C LYS A 562 -2.03 11.91 15.33
N LEU A 563 -1.75 11.30 14.18
CA LEU A 563 -0.67 10.31 14.06
C LEU A 563 0.69 10.88 13.60
N ASP A 564 0.73 12.12 13.11
CA ASP A 564 1.91 12.74 12.49
C ASP A 564 2.61 11.82 11.47
N ILE A 565 1.81 11.22 10.59
CA ILE A 565 2.30 10.33 9.54
C ILE A 565 2.40 11.08 8.21
N ASN A 566 3.53 10.93 7.55
CA ASN A 566 3.81 11.55 6.27
C ASN A 566 3.60 10.57 5.10
N GLY A 567 2.85 10.99 4.08
CA GLY A 567 2.54 10.19 2.90
C GLY A 567 3.78 9.77 2.12
N GLU A 568 4.79 10.63 2.02
CA GLU A 568 6.06 10.33 1.36
C GLU A 568 6.76 9.18 2.07
N GLN A 569 6.78 9.18 3.40
CA GLN A 569 7.38 8.09 4.18
C GLN A 569 6.65 6.76 3.94
N ILE A 570 5.32 6.76 3.93
CA ILE A 570 4.53 5.56 3.63
C ILE A 570 4.86 5.06 2.21
N ILE A 571 4.86 5.93 1.20
CA ILE A 571 5.10 5.57 -0.20
C ILE A 571 6.55 5.11 -0.43
N GLN A 572 7.53 5.85 0.07
CA GLN A 572 8.95 5.54 -0.10
C GLN A 572 9.34 4.24 0.59
N LYS A 573 8.72 3.89 1.72
CA LYS A 573 8.94 2.61 2.39
C LYS A 573 7.93 1.54 1.96
N CYS A 574 6.95 1.83 1.12
CA CYS A 574 5.88 0.89 0.78
C CYS A 574 5.20 0.28 2.03
N ILE A 575 4.92 1.11 3.04
CA ILE A 575 4.35 0.68 4.31
C ILE A 575 2.87 0.27 4.13
N THR A 576 2.46 -0.75 4.86
CA THR A 576 1.04 -1.06 5.08
C THR A 576 0.66 -0.65 6.50
N ILE A 577 -0.42 0.12 6.64
CA ILE A 577 -1.04 0.47 7.92
C ILE A 577 -2.39 -0.26 8.01
N LYS A 578 -2.68 -0.88 9.15
CA LYS A 578 -3.94 -1.63 9.36
C LYS A 578 -4.55 -1.30 10.72
N GLY A 579 -5.82 -0.90 10.72
CA GLY A 579 -6.62 -0.75 11.93
C GLY A 579 -7.31 -2.05 12.33
N ILE A 580 -7.25 -2.37 13.62
CA ILE A 580 -7.88 -3.54 14.22
C ILE A 580 -8.83 -3.08 15.31
N HIS A 581 -10.13 -3.31 15.13
CA HIS A 581 -11.14 -3.05 16.14
C HIS A 581 -11.86 -4.34 16.50
N ASN A 582 -11.68 -4.77 17.75
CA ASN A 582 -12.20 -6.02 18.29
C ASN A 582 -11.81 -7.23 17.42
N TYR A 583 -12.75 -8.14 17.19
CA TYR A 583 -12.51 -9.44 16.59
C TYR A 583 -13.82 -10.07 16.08
N GLY A 584 -13.71 -11.02 15.16
CA GLY A 584 -14.80 -11.94 14.77
C GLY A 584 -14.81 -13.27 15.56
N PRO A 585 -15.90 -14.07 15.49
CA PRO A 585 -16.11 -15.31 16.24
C PRO A 585 -14.91 -16.28 16.29
N GLN A 586 -14.26 -16.49 15.14
CA GLN A 586 -13.13 -17.40 14.99
C GLN A 586 -11.93 -17.03 15.88
N HIS A 587 -11.74 -15.74 16.18
CA HIS A 587 -10.65 -15.31 17.06
C HIS A 587 -11.00 -15.54 18.53
N LEU A 588 -12.28 -15.59 18.89
CA LEU A 588 -12.72 -15.97 20.24
C LEU A 588 -12.54 -17.47 20.46
N ASP A 589 -12.91 -18.28 19.46
CA ASP A 589 -12.64 -19.72 19.46
C ASP A 589 -11.14 -19.99 19.66
N GLU A 590 -10.29 -19.29 18.90
CA GLU A 590 -8.84 -19.42 19.03
C GLU A 590 -8.33 -18.85 20.36
N ALA A 591 -8.92 -17.77 20.90
CA ALA A 591 -8.51 -17.23 22.21
C ALA A 591 -8.70 -18.25 23.33
N VAL A 592 -9.87 -18.90 23.39
CA VAL A 592 -10.14 -19.92 24.40
C VAL A 592 -9.27 -21.16 24.16
N SER A 593 -9.12 -21.58 22.91
CA SER A 593 -8.28 -22.72 22.55
C SER A 593 -6.80 -22.48 22.89
N PHE A 594 -6.32 -21.24 22.69
CA PHE A 594 -4.97 -20.83 23.04
C PHE A 594 -4.75 -20.88 24.55
N LEU A 595 -5.63 -20.23 25.34
CA LEU A 595 -5.54 -20.28 26.80
C LEU A 595 -5.59 -21.71 27.33
N SER A 596 -6.47 -22.54 26.78
CA SER A 596 -6.57 -23.95 27.17
C SER A 596 -5.26 -24.73 26.99
N ARG A 597 -4.41 -24.33 26.02
CA ARG A 597 -3.11 -24.98 25.75
C ARG A 597 -1.95 -24.35 26.52
N THR A 598 -2.11 -23.11 27.01
CA THR A 598 -1.02 -22.32 27.57
C THR A 598 -1.21 -21.91 29.02
N CYS A 599 -2.39 -22.14 29.62
CA CYS A 599 -2.74 -21.68 30.97
C CYS A 599 -1.74 -22.15 32.05
N ASP A 600 -1.15 -23.33 31.89
CA ASP A 600 -0.15 -23.88 32.82
C ASP A 600 1.31 -23.60 32.40
N LYS A 601 1.52 -23.05 31.20
CA LYS A 601 2.87 -22.75 30.67
C LYS A 601 3.37 -21.37 31.09
N TYR A 602 2.46 -20.42 31.29
CA TYR A 602 2.79 -19.02 31.54
C TYR A 602 2.10 -18.52 32.81
N PRO A 603 2.69 -17.55 33.53
CA PRO A 603 2.15 -17.05 34.79
C PRO A 603 1.01 -16.03 34.56
N TYR A 604 -0.07 -16.43 33.87
CA TYR A 604 -1.21 -15.55 33.61
C TYR A 604 -1.84 -15.00 34.89
N ASP A 605 -1.77 -15.76 35.99
CA ASP A 605 -2.28 -15.38 37.30
C ASP A 605 -1.67 -14.08 37.83
N GLU A 606 -0.42 -13.78 37.49
CA GLU A 606 0.27 -12.55 37.91
C GLU A 606 -0.24 -11.29 37.19
N LEU A 607 -0.99 -11.44 36.09
CA LEU A 607 -1.54 -10.29 35.36
C LEU A 607 -2.77 -9.68 36.06
N PHE A 608 -3.40 -10.44 36.96
CA PHE A 608 -4.69 -10.12 37.54
C PHE A 608 -4.56 -9.78 39.03
N SER A 609 -5.40 -8.86 39.50
CA SER A 609 -5.53 -8.63 40.94
C SER A 609 -6.20 -9.82 41.63
N PRO A 610 -6.11 -9.93 42.97
CA PRO A 610 -7.12 -10.61 43.76
C PRO A 610 -8.53 -10.09 43.41
N SER A 611 -9.55 -10.94 43.54
CA SER A 611 -10.92 -10.54 43.21
C SER A 611 -11.53 -9.64 44.28
N PHE A 612 -12.13 -8.53 43.85
CA PHE A 612 -12.98 -7.67 44.68
C PHE A 612 -14.44 -8.07 44.48
N LYS A 613 -15.27 -7.98 45.53
CA LYS A 613 -16.71 -8.19 45.38
C LYS A 613 -17.32 -7.01 44.64
N LEU A 614 -18.43 -7.25 43.94
CA LEU A 614 -19.18 -6.20 43.26
C LEU A 614 -19.67 -5.11 44.23
N THR A 615 -19.93 -5.47 45.49
CA THR A 615 -20.25 -4.50 46.57
C THR A 615 -19.10 -3.56 46.92
N ASP A 616 -17.85 -3.95 46.62
CA ASP A 616 -16.62 -3.20 46.90
C ASP A 616 -16.04 -2.55 45.63
N PHE A 617 -16.89 -2.29 44.64
CA PHE A 617 -16.48 -1.81 43.31
C PHE A 617 -15.64 -0.53 43.34
N GLU A 618 -15.87 0.37 44.29
CA GLU A 618 -15.07 1.59 44.45
C GLU A 618 -13.59 1.28 44.74
N GLN A 619 -13.31 0.24 45.55
CA GLN A 619 -11.94 -0.20 45.83
C GLN A 619 -11.30 -0.81 44.57
N ALA A 620 -12.07 -1.59 43.80
CA ALA A 620 -11.62 -2.14 42.53
C ALA A 620 -11.25 -1.04 41.52
N LEU A 621 -12.07 0.03 41.45
CA LEU A 621 -11.80 1.19 40.61
C LEU A 621 -10.52 1.91 41.03
N GLU A 622 -10.32 2.12 42.34
CA GLU A 622 -9.12 2.79 42.85
C GLU A 622 -7.86 1.97 42.56
N GLN A 623 -7.91 0.65 42.77
CA GLN A 623 -6.83 -0.26 42.40
C GLN A 623 -6.52 -0.21 40.90
N SER A 624 -7.54 -0.07 40.05
CA SER A 624 -7.38 0.05 38.60
C SER A 624 -6.69 1.36 38.20
N LYS A 625 -6.98 2.47 38.87
CA LYS A 625 -6.33 3.77 38.61
C LYS A 625 -4.84 3.76 38.98
N GLN A 626 -4.46 3.00 40.01
CA GLN A 626 -3.06 2.85 40.40
C GLN A 626 -2.22 2.08 39.37
N GLN A 627 -2.86 1.38 38.41
CA GLN A 627 -2.19 0.63 37.33
C GLN A 627 -1.16 -0.41 37.82
N VAL A 628 -1.35 -0.93 39.04
CA VAL A 628 -0.49 -1.97 39.65
C VAL A 628 -0.65 -3.30 38.93
N TYR A 629 -1.90 -3.70 38.65
CA TYR A 629 -2.23 -4.90 37.88
C TYR A 629 -2.51 -4.55 36.41
N PHE A 630 -2.50 -5.56 35.54
CA PHE A 630 -2.93 -5.39 34.15
C PHE A 630 -4.44 -5.31 34.06
N ARG A 631 -5.14 -6.12 34.87
CA ARG A 631 -6.59 -6.05 35.08
C ARG A 631 -6.95 -6.30 36.53
N VAL A 632 -7.99 -5.59 36.98
CA VAL A 632 -8.58 -5.79 38.30
C VAL A 632 -9.77 -6.73 38.16
N CYS A 633 -9.80 -7.79 38.97
CA CYS A 633 -10.86 -8.77 38.98
C CYS A 633 -12.01 -8.33 39.88
N VAL A 634 -13.24 -8.48 39.38
CA VAL A 634 -14.47 -8.26 40.13
C VAL A 634 -15.33 -9.52 40.03
N THR A 635 -15.80 -10.01 41.15
CA THR A 635 -16.75 -11.12 41.24
C THR A 635 -18.10 -10.62 41.76
N PRO A 636 -19.23 -11.16 41.27
CA PRO A 636 -20.57 -10.82 41.76
C PRO A 636 -20.74 -10.87 43.27
#